data_AF-A0A6A4Z712-F1
#
_entry.id   AF-A0A6A4Z712-F1
#
_cell.length_a   1.000
_cell.length_b   1.000
_cell.length_c   1.000
_cell.angle_alpha   90.00
_cell.angle_beta   90.00
_cell.angle_gamma   90.00
#
_symmetry.space_group_name_H-M   'P 1'
#
loop_
_entity.id
_entity.type
_entity.pdbx_description
1 polymer ?
#
loop_
_entity_poly.entity_id
_entity_poly.type
_entity_poly.pdbx_seq_one_letter_code
_entity_poly.pdbx_strand_id
1 'polypeptide(L)'
;KERLELRAKECLMYGYAIVGQNSAGEFTAADTRDLVKLVVLFRNGLQFGRGSLFESDLMAIEVYVHEAMVCRVDAMAGQSVIKHIPTTAIWKRIPSTACFESTGMVGSKPEHYLVNILTGTVLLNGIPPGRLPLSILQHPTFTSYFGTQDFDVVTMSTDGDLVYRTSLPCGEVYFEFTLLHQQNNVRIRAIDAATLHLSPRILELVMLTDTTWLKGLPIRLLTMHSHWVDFKSNTMVFRARSFQDKAIAFIATLGASSRCFEIPLPRQHDPLDDLLGSVASMVYFIDQSSCPALVTALAKFEATSLIHTMQDPSGALRTHLPRYGLTFQSDLDGRPPRSVDYSGYHLASSQQLHTTLPFFQHYLVLECTAPSPGQPDCILLVPQGSVVVKDNGFVQIQTTNAFDATLGCWAHAFSSHSNQLGATCVAARLQLAAIFAASSSCLPDPDTNMTGSETALNLVRQCWVSRPFTPDEATMLASVVQFAYKEPALAVVCAQLTAASQARSFLHGVTDLKPELSSAKELVATSTTELRAWMKSPVPWNSCRRGLSTIEQRSAFHPCPKPRLHDPPLGTNAIFELPPPPVGWDFVPKMEQLLLQLVTLVPATASQPFPMRMGGRNAIGDHVLKRLKASWVHHQNMPTPSLLQSNGGTWQDELDIVQKEVQAASALLETYLRHTLVNTIPPTFASSMQLLRACNRSPSVLLHDWLIMAVDGTYIAHFNPFWTPNAAGMYQRTTRLWLAVLVLKSRVNRLCHLAQSKASDALVIRELQTTRTWSVDTYPHWLVFEVEGSLQIRPEQTTIALHLLNEPSGTLCQLNMGLGKTRVILPMLVLQYVAQGEIPRVHLLSSILHEALDFLHLYLTASTLGIRLVEQPFHR
;
A
#
# COMPACT_ATOMS: atom_id res chain seq x y z
N LYS A 1 -21.68 23.92 -16.85
CA LYS A 1 -21.85 25.39 -16.68
C LYS A 1 -20.83 26.20 -17.48
N GLU A 2 -19.51 25.98 -17.33
CA GLU A 2 -18.47 26.73 -18.07
C GLU A 2 -18.66 26.73 -19.61
N ARG A 3 -19.06 25.60 -20.20
CA ARG A 3 -19.30 25.51 -21.65
C ARG A 3 -20.47 26.37 -22.14
N LEU A 4 -21.52 26.54 -21.32
CA LEU A 4 -22.68 27.37 -21.63
C LEU A 4 -22.31 28.86 -21.59
N GLU A 5 -21.53 29.28 -20.59
CA GLU A 5 -21.04 30.67 -20.48
C GLU A 5 -20.08 31.03 -21.61
N LEU A 6 -19.17 30.12 -21.98
CA LEU A 6 -18.25 30.32 -23.12
C LEU A 6 -19.00 30.47 -24.44
N ARG A 7 -20.02 29.63 -24.69
CA ARG A 7 -20.87 29.72 -25.89
C ARG A 7 -21.71 30.99 -25.91
N ALA A 8 -22.27 31.40 -24.78
CA ALA A 8 -23.01 32.65 -24.66
C ALA A 8 -22.09 33.86 -24.94
N LYS A 9 -20.85 33.84 -24.46
CA LYS A 9 -19.84 34.86 -24.76
C LYS A 9 -19.42 34.87 -26.24
N GLU A 10 -19.23 33.69 -26.84
CA GLU A 10 -18.95 33.55 -28.28
C GLU A 10 -20.10 34.13 -29.12
N CYS A 11 -21.35 33.84 -28.75
CA CYS A 11 -22.55 34.41 -29.37
C CYS A 11 -22.57 35.94 -29.26
N LEU A 12 -22.24 36.49 -28.09
CA LEU A 12 -22.18 37.93 -27.87
C LEU A 12 -21.15 38.59 -28.82
N MET A 13 -19.99 37.95 -29.03
CA MET A 13 -18.98 38.43 -29.98
C MET A 13 -19.47 38.40 -31.43
N TYR A 14 -20.24 37.38 -31.85
CA TYR A 14 -20.89 37.38 -33.16
C TYR A 14 -21.86 38.55 -33.31
N GLY A 15 -22.66 38.84 -32.29
CA GLY A 15 -23.56 39.99 -32.27
C GLY A 15 -22.82 41.32 -32.46
N TYR A 16 -21.75 41.55 -31.69
CA TYR A 16 -20.92 42.74 -31.85
C TYR A 16 -20.25 42.83 -33.23
N ALA A 17 -19.81 41.71 -33.79
CA ALA A 17 -19.23 41.69 -35.13
C ALA A 17 -20.24 42.11 -36.21
N ILE A 18 -21.49 41.65 -36.11
CA ILE A 18 -22.59 42.03 -37.03
C ILE A 18 -22.89 43.52 -36.92
N VAL A 19 -23.06 44.03 -35.69
CA VAL A 19 -23.33 45.46 -35.44
C VAL A 19 -22.16 46.33 -35.91
N GLY A 20 -20.92 45.89 -35.65
CA GLY A 20 -19.71 46.57 -36.12
C GLY A 20 -19.60 46.62 -37.63
N GLN A 21 -19.87 45.51 -38.32
CA GLN A 21 -19.85 45.46 -39.80
C GLN A 21 -20.94 46.35 -40.41
N ASN A 22 -22.09 46.55 -39.77
CA ASN A 22 -23.13 47.45 -40.28
C ASN A 22 -22.65 48.91 -40.40
N SER A 23 -21.62 49.32 -39.66
CA SER A 23 -21.02 50.65 -39.79
C SER A 23 -20.05 50.80 -40.98
N ALA A 24 -19.68 49.70 -41.65
CA ALA A 24 -18.88 49.74 -42.87
C ALA A 24 -19.75 50.11 -44.09
N GLY A 25 -19.16 50.78 -45.08
CA GLY A 25 -19.84 51.37 -46.25
C GLY A 25 -20.49 50.36 -47.21
N GLU A 26 -20.10 50.38 -48.49
CA GLU A 26 -20.60 49.43 -49.50
C GLU A 26 -20.01 48.03 -49.25
N PHE A 27 -20.87 47.01 -49.18
CA PHE A 27 -20.46 45.62 -48.93
C PHE A 27 -20.09 44.93 -50.23
N THR A 28 -18.96 44.22 -50.22
CA THR A 28 -18.62 43.29 -51.30
C THR A 28 -19.42 41.98 -51.18
N ALA A 29 -19.37 41.16 -52.22
CA ALA A 29 -19.90 39.79 -52.20
C ALA A 29 -19.21 38.88 -51.16
N ALA A 30 -18.02 39.25 -50.66
CA ALA A 30 -17.36 38.55 -49.56
C ALA A 30 -17.94 38.96 -48.21
N ASP A 31 -18.11 40.27 -47.99
CA ASP A 31 -18.64 40.82 -46.73
C ASP A 31 -20.08 40.36 -46.47
N THR A 32 -20.91 40.30 -47.53
CA THR A 32 -22.28 39.75 -47.44
C THR A 32 -22.29 38.26 -47.07
N ARG A 33 -21.32 37.46 -47.52
CA ARG A 33 -21.19 36.05 -47.13
C ARG A 33 -20.78 35.90 -45.67
N ASP A 34 -19.82 36.71 -45.22
CA ASP A 34 -19.37 36.68 -43.83
C ASP A 34 -20.47 37.16 -42.88
N LEU A 35 -21.24 38.19 -43.27
CA LEU A 35 -22.40 38.66 -42.51
C LEU A 35 -23.46 37.56 -42.37
N VAL A 36 -23.82 36.86 -43.46
CA VAL A 36 -24.79 35.74 -43.40
C VAL A 36 -24.27 34.60 -42.52
N LYS A 37 -22.98 34.28 -42.60
CA LYS A 37 -22.35 33.29 -41.72
C LYS A 37 -22.45 33.71 -40.25
N LEU A 38 -22.11 34.96 -39.94
CA LEU A 38 -22.16 35.49 -38.57
C LEU A 38 -23.59 35.50 -38.02
N VAL A 39 -24.59 35.83 -38.82
CA VAL A 39 -26.00 35.87 -38.39
C VAL A 39 -26.54 34.46 -38.11
N VAL A 40 -26.15 33.47 -38.93
CA VAL A 40 -26.49 32.06 -38.67
C VAL A 40 -25.82 31.58 -37.37
N LEU A 41 -24.53 31.90 -37.17
CA LEU A 41 -23.81 31.56 -35.94
C LEU A 41 -24.39 32.26 -34.70
N PHE A 42 -24.76 33.54 -34.83
CA PHE A 42 -25.43 34.30 -33.80
C PHE A 42 -26.79 33.70 -33.44
N ARG A 43 -27.61 33.35 -34.44
CA ARG A 43 -28.94 32.75 -34.22
C ARG A 43 -28.87 31.38 -33.56
N ASN A 44 -27.91 30.55 -33.95
CA ASN A 44 -27.65 29.27 -33.26
C ASN A 44 -27.13 29.49 -31.83
N GLY A 45 -26.23 30.46 -31.63
CA GLY A 45 -25.65 30.80 -30.33
C GLY A 45 -26.68 31.34 -29.32
N LEU A 46 -27.69 32.08 -29.77
CA LEU A 46 -28.75 32.66 -28.93
C LEU A 46 -29.50 31.61 -28.10
N GLN A 47 -29.61 30.38 -28.61
CA GLN A 47 -30.24 29.27 -27.88
C GLN A 47 -29.48 28.92 -26.60
N PHE A 48 -28.15 29.12 -26.57
CA PHE A 48 -27.30 28.91 -25.40
C PHE A 48 -27.24 30.13 -24.46
N GLY A 49 -27.77 31.27 -24.89
CA GLY A 49 -27.85 32.50 -24.09
C GLY A 49 -28.86 32.44 -22.96
N ARG A 50 -29.99 31.72 -23.16
CA ARG A 50 -31.05 31.58 -22.15
C ARG A 50 -30.56 30.77 -20.94
N GLY A 51 -30.66 31.36 -19.75
CA GLY A 51 -30.14 30.82 -18.49
C GLY A 51 -28.64 31.05 -18.27
N SER A 52 -27.97 31.85 -19.11
CA SER A 52 -26.57 32.26 -18.91
C SER A 52 -26.46 33.60 -18.19
N LEU A 53 -25.26 33.94 -17.68
CA LEU A 53 -25.00 35.26 -17.11
C LEU A 53 -25.13 36.40 -18.13
N PHE A 54 -24.98 36.10 -19.42
CA PHE A 54 -25.05 37.07 -20.53
C PHE A 54 -26.45 37.16 -21.16
N GLU A 55 -27.48 36.57 -20.55
CA GLU A 55 -28.84 36.52 -21.14
C GLU A 55 -29.40 37.92 -21.43
N SER A 56 -29.22 38.86 -20.51
CA SER A 56 -29.66 40.26 -20.66
C SER A 56 -28.91 40.98 -21.78
N ASP A 57 -27.59 40.85 -21.83
CA ASP A 57 -26.74 41.42 -22.88
C ASP A 57 -27.06 40.83 -24.27
N LEU A 58 -27.34 39.52 -24.32
CA LEU A 58 -27.72 38.83 -25.55
C LEU A 58 -29.11 39.25 -26.05
N MET A 59 -30.07 39.49 -25.15
CA MET A 59 -31.37 40.04 -25.55
C MET A 59 -31.23 41.48 -26.08
N ALA A 60 -30.36 42.29 -25.48
CA ALA A 60 -30.09 43.65 -25.96
C ALA A 60 -29.42 43.63 -27.35
N ILE A 61 -28.38 42.80 -27.54
CA ILE A 61 -27.67 42.71 -28.82
C ILE A 61 -28.55 42.11 -29.92
N GLU A 62 -29.50 41.22 -29.61
CA GLU A 62 -30.44 40.65 -30.59
C GLU A 62 -31.26 41.74 -31.29
N VAL A 63 -31.69 42.78 -30.55
CA VAL A 63 -32.42 43.92 -31.13
C VAL A 63 -31.54 44.69 -32.12
N TYR A 64 -30.31 45.01 -31.74
CA TYR A 64 -29.36 45.72 -32.59
C TYR A 64 -28.93 44.91 -33.82
N VAL A 65 -28.78 43.59 -33.68
CA VAL A 65 -28.52 42.69 -34.81
C VAL A 65 -29.70 42.68 -35.77
N HIS A 66 -30.94 42.65 -35.26
CA HIS A 66 -32.13 42.70 -36.12
C HIS A 66 -32.22 44.02 -36.89
N GLU A 67 -31.98 45.15 -36.22
CA GLU A 67 -31.92 46.47 -36.85
C GLU A 67 -30.83 46.52 -37.94
N ALA A 68 -29.62 46.04 -37.62
CA ALA A 68 -28.51 45.98 -38.56
C ALA A 68 -28.83 45.14 -39.81
N MET A 69 -29.52 44.01 -39.64
CA MET A 69 -29.92 43.13 -40.73
C MET A 69 -31.05 43.74 -41.58
N VAL A 70 -32.00 44.44 -40.96
CA VAL A 70 -33.11 45.12 -41.67
C VAL A 70 -32.60 46.27 -42.54
N CYS A 71 -31.64 47.06 -42.06
CA CYS A 71 -31.01 48.14 -42.84
C CYS A 71 -30.28 47.64 -44.10
N ARG A 72 -30.01 46.34 -44.22
CA ARG A 72 -29.21 45.74 -45.29
C ARG A 72 -29.96 44.70 -46.14
N VAL A 73 -31.30 44.67 -46.04
CA VAL A 73 -32.16 43.74 -46.80
C VAL A 73 -31.93 43.83 -48.31
N ASP A 74 -31.78 45.05 -48.85
CA ASP A 74 -31.61 45.29 -50.28
C ASP A 74 -30.27 44.77 -50.83
N ALA A 75 -29.19 44.86 -50.03
CA ALA A 75 -27.87 44.34 -50.39
C ALA A 75 -27.84 42.80 -50.38
N MET A 76 -28.68 42.15 -49.57
CA MET A 76 -28.78 40.69 -49.49
C MET A 76 -29.76 40.08 -50.50
N ALA A 77 -30.68 40.88 -51.04
CA ALA A 77 -31.68 40.43 -52.01
C ALA A 77 -31.07 40.10 -53.39
N GLY A 78 -29.86 40.56 -53.68
CA GLY A 78 -29.32 40.66 -55.04
C GLY A 78 -28.25 39.65 -55.48
N GLN A 79 -27.67 38.81 -54.62
CA GLN A 79 -26.53 37.98 -55.05
C GLN A 79 -26.53 36.53 -54.53
N SER A 80 -25.84 35.69 -55.30
CA SER A 80 -25.62 34.25 -55.18
C SER A 80 -24.79 33.87 -53.95
N VAL A 81 -25.33 34.13 -52.75
CA VAL A 81 -24.65 33.95 -51.46
C VAL A 81 -24.37 32.48 -51.10
N ILE A 82 -25.03 31.51 -51.74
CA ILE A 82 -25.02 30.11 -51.26
C ILE A 82 -24.33 29.18 -52.25
N LYS A 83 -22.99 29.10 -52.18
CA LYS A 83 -22.19 28.03 -52.82
C LYS A 83 -21.53 27.04 -51.84
N HIS A 84 -21.66 27.24 -50.52
CA HIS A 84 -20.93 26.43 -49.52
C HIS A 84 -21.75 25.96 -48.31
N ILE A 85 -23.06 25.81 -48.45
CA ILE A 85 -23.88 24.93 -47.58
C ILE A 85 -24.04 23.64 -48.40
N PRO A 86 -23.83 22.44 -47.82
CA PRO A 86 -23.01 21.34 -48.35
C PRO A 86 -22.83 21.27 -49.87
N THR A 87 -21.59 21.08 -50.32
CA THR A 87 -21.12 21.12 -51.71
C THR A 87 -21.81 20.17 -52.71
N THR A 88 -22.79 19.37 -52.26
CA THR A 88 -23.53 18.40 -53.07
C THR A 88 -25.00 18.77 -53.31
N ALA A 89 -25.54 19.80 -52.65
CA ALA A 89 -26.97 20.10 -52.66
C ALA A 89 -27.31 21.37 -53.48
N ILE A 90 -28.31 21.28 -54.36
CA ILE A 90 -28.79 22.42 -55.16
C ILE A 90 -29.75 23.25 -54.31
N TRP A 91 -29.39 24.51 -54.04
CA TRP A 91 -30.20 25.44 -53.26
C TRP A 91 -31.13 26.25 -54.17
N LYS A 92 -32.42 26.29 -53.84
CA LYS A 92 -33.44 27.09 -54.53
C LYS A 92 -33.93 28.20 -53.60
N ARG A 93 -34.01 29.43 -54.12
CA ARG A 93 -34.62 30.55 -53.40
C ARG A 93 -36.14 30.44 -53.48
N ILE A 94 -36.81 30.59 -52.34
CA ILE A 94 -38.28 30.67 -52.30
C ILE A 94 -38.69 32.07 -52.79
N PRO A 95 -39.54 32.19 -53.84
CA PRO A 95 -39.93 33.47 -54.42
C PRO A 95 -40.45 34.45 -53.37
N SER A 96 -40.16 35.75 -53.52
CA SER A 96 -40.59 36.83 -52.60
C SER A 96 -40.17 36.71 -51.13
N THR A 97 -39.23 35.81 -50.82
CA THR A 97 -38.70 35.65 -49.46
C THR A 97 -37.17 35.71 -49.44
N ALA A 98 -36.62 35.79 -48.22
CA ALA A 98 -35.19 35.60 -47.94
C ALA A 98 -34.85 34.15 -47.55
N CYS A 99 -35.74 33.19 -47.86
CA CYS A 99 -35.56 31.79 -47.54
C CYS A 99 -34.98 31.03 -48.75
N PHE A 100 -34.05 30.12 -48.46
CA PHE A 100 -33.48 29.19 -49.41
C PHE A 100 -33.75 27.78 -48.93
N GLU A 101 -34.15 26.90 -49.83
CA GLU A 101 -34.40 25.49 -49.55
C GLU A 101 -33.47 24.58 -50.37
N SER A 102 -33.19 23.40 -49.84
CA SER A 102 -32.51 22.34 -50.58
C SER A 102 -32.97 20.98 -50.08
N THR A 103 -33.02 19.99 -50.98
CA THR A 103 -33.34 18.60 -50.64
C THR A 103 -32.11 17.74 -50.88
N GLY A 104 -31.58 17.14 -49.81
CA GLY A 104 -30.47 16.19 -49.85
C GLY A 104 -30.95 14.76 -49.61
N MET A 105 -30.25 13.77 -50.17
CA MET A 105 -30.46 12.35 -49.84
C MET A 105 -29.40 11.94 -48.82
N VAL A 106 -29.82 11.63 -47.59
CA VAL A 106 -28.96 11.11 -46.54
C VAL A 106 -29.48 9.73 -46.13
N GLY A 107 -28.70 8.68 -46.38
CA GLY A 107 -29.06 7.31 -45.99
C GLY A 107 -30.45 6.86 -46.52
N SER A 108 -30.72 7.09 -47.81
CA SER A 108 -31.96 6.70 -48.50
C SER A 108 -33.23 7.45 -48.07
N LYS A 109 -33.14 8.46 -47.19
CA LYS A 109 -34.26 9.35 -46.83
C LYS A 109 -34.03 10.77 -47.40
N PRO A 110 -35.05 11.40 -47.98
CA PRO A 110 -34.97 12.80 -48.38
C PRO A 110 -34.98 13.69 -47.13
N GLU A 111 -33.95 14.50 -46.95
CA GLU A 111 -33.89 15.56 -45.94
C GLU A 111 -34.08 16.92 -46.61
N HIS A 112 -34.94 17.75 -46.04
CA HIS A 112 -35.22 19.10 -46.49
C HIS A 112 -34.50 20.10 -45.59
N TYR A 113 -33.68 20.96 -46.17
CA TYR A 113 -32.94 22.01 -45.49
C TYR A 113 -33.55 23.36 -45.89
N LEU A 114 -33.82 24.23 -44.92
CA LEU A 114 -34.29 25.59 -45.17
C LEU A 114 -33.46 26.59 -44.37
N VAL A 115 -32.98 27.66 -45.01
CA VAL A 115 -32.20 28.72 -44.37
C VAL A 115 -32.82 30.07 -44.69
N ASN A 116 -33.10 30.86 -43.66
CA ASN A 116 -33.47 32.27 -43.81
C ASN A 116 -32.24 33.14 -43.57
N ILE A 117 -31.75 33.79 -44.63
CA ILE A 117 -30.50 34.57 -44.56
C ILE A 117 -30.64 35.90 -43.81
N LEU A 118 -31.86 36.41 -43.61
CA LEU A 118 -32.10 37.65 -42.85
C LEU A 118 -32.14 37.41 -41.33
N THR A 119 -32.70 36.27 -40.92
CA THR A 119 -32.85 35.94 -39.49
C THR A 119 -31.79 34.93 -39.00
N GLY A 120 -31.02 34.34 -39.92
CA GLY A 120 -30.07 33.27 -39.62
C GLY A 120 -30.71 31.96 -39.22
N THR A 121 -32.03 31.80 -39.36
CA THR A 121 -32.72 30.57 -38.96
C THR A 121 -32.42 29.46 -39.95
N VAL A 122 -31.97 28.32 -39.44
CA VAL A 122 -31.74 27.09 -40.20
C VAL A 122 -32.75 26.06 -39.71
N LEU A 123 -33.44 25.39 -40.62
CA LEU A 123 -34.39 24.31 -40.35
C LEU A 123 -33.94 23.06 -41.10
N LEU A 124 -34.01 21.92 -40.42
CA LEU A 124 -33.90 20.60 -41.02
C LEU A 124 -35.25 19.89 -40.87
N ASN A 125 -35.86 19.47 -41.97
CA ASN A 125 -37.21 18.88 -42.03
C ASN A 125 -38.26 19.70 -41.28
N GLY A 126 -38.14 21.03 -41.35
CA GLY A 126 -39.05 21.97 -40.67
C GLY A 126 -38.73 22.24 -39.19
N ILE A 127 -37.67 21.65 -38.63
CA ILE A 127 -37.32 21.82 -37.21
C ILE A 127 -35.93 22.45 -37.08
N PRO A 128 -35.75 23.53 -36.28
CA PRO A 128 -34.44 24.13 -36.08
C PRO A 128 -33.53 23.19 -35.27
N PRO A 129 -32.21 23.17 -35.53
CA PRO A 129 -31.27 22.58 -34.59
C PRO A 129 -31.41 23.32 -33.25
N GLY A 130 -31.38 22.55 -32.17
CA GLY A 130 -31.82 22.96 -30.85
C GLY A 130 -30.88 22.52 -29.74
N ARG A 131 -31.25 22.88 -28.51
CA ARG A 131 -30.71 22.29 -27.28
C ARG A 131 -31.58 21.13 -26.84
N LEU A 132 -31.04 20.31 -25.94
CA LEU A 132 -31.85 19.33 -25.24
C LEU A 132 -32.90 20.04 -24.36
N PRO A 133 -34.15 19.55 -24.31
CA PRO A 133 -35.17 20.10 -23.44
C PRO A 133 -34.78 19.91 -21.96
N LEU A 134 -35.24 20.83 -21.10
CA LEU A 134 -34.94 20.80 -19.66
C LEU A 134 -35.38 19.49 -18.98
N SER A 135 -36.46 18.88 -19.47
CA SER A 135 -36.95 17.58 -19.02
C SER A 135 -35.94 16.44 -19.25
N ILE A 136 -35.04 16.55 -20.24
CA ILE A 136 -33.92 15.62 -20.44
C ILE A 136 -32.71 16.05 -19.62
N LEU A 137 -32.33 17.34 -19.67
CA LEU A 137 -31.14 17.86 -18.99
C LEU A 137 -31.21 17.67 -17.46
N GLN A 138 -32.40 17.73 -16.87
CA GLN A 138 -32.63 17.55 -15.43
C GLN A 138 -32.94 16.08 -15.05
N HIS A 139 -33.05 15.17 -16.02
CA HIS A 139 -33.40 13.79 -15.74
C HIS A 139 -32.25 13.08 -15.01
N PRO A 140 -32.52 12.28 -13.96
CA PRO A 140 -31.49 11.56 -13.21
C PRO A 140 -30.55 10.71 -14.09
N THR A 141 -31.10 9.95 -15.05
CA THR A 141 -30.33 9.14 -16.00
C THR A 141 -29.35 9.96 -16.85
N PHE A 142 -29.77 11.15 -17.28
CA PHE A 142 -28.93 12.05 -18.07
C PHE A 142 -27.82 12.64 -17.19
N THR A 143 -28.20 13.25 -16.06
CA THR A 143 -27.26 13.89 -15.14
C THR A 143 -26.23 12.93 -14.57
N SER A 144 -26.58 11.66 -14.33
CA SER A 144 -25.65 10.65 -13.82
C SER A 144 -24.51 10.30 -14.78
N TYR A 145 -24.72 10.47 -16.09
CA TYR A 145 -23.79 10.02 -17.13
C TYR A 145 -23.14 11.18 -17.91
N PHE A 146 -23.93 12.21 -18.23
CA PHE A 146 -23.51 13.40 -18.96
C PHE A 146 -23.25 14.61 -18.05
N GLY A 147 -23.58 14.53 -16.76
CA GLY A 147 -23.35 15.60 -15.79
C GLY A 147 -24.13 16.87 -16.15
N THR A 148 -23.42 17.98 -16.38
CA THR A 148 -24.00 19.26 -16.80
C THR A 148 -23.73 19.59 -18.27
N GLN A 149 -23.37 18.57 -19.08
CA GLN A 149 -23.16 18.75 -20.51
C GLN A 149 -24.48 19.04 -21.22
N ASP A 150 -24.39 19.87 -22.24
CA ASP A 150 -25.48 20.18 -23.14
C ASP A 150 -24.98 19.97 -24.58
N PHE A 151 -25.84 19.41 -25.41
CA PHE A 151 -25.50 19.00 -26.76
C PHE A 151 -26.31 19.80 -27.78
N ASP A 152 -25.63 20.20 -28.84
CA ASP A 152 -26.28 20.69 -30.06
C ASP A 152 -27.01 19.48 -30.66
N VAL A 153 -28.34 19.53 -30.75
CA VAL A 153 -29.15 18.41 -31.20
C VAL A 153 -30.03 18.77 -32.39
N VAL A 154 -30.22 17.79 -33.25
CA VAL A 154 -31.22 17.78 -34.32
C VAL A 154 -32.40 16.96 -33.84
N THR A 155 -33.56 17.58 -33.87
CA THR A 155 -34.84 16.94 -33.56
C THR A 155 -35.38 16.19 -34.77
N MET A 156 -35.79 14.95 -34.55
CA MET A 156 -36.39 14.06 -35.52
C MET A 156 -37.69 13.50 -34.94
N SER A 157 -38.63 13.15 -35.82
CA SER A 157 -39.86 12.44 -35.43
C SER A 157 -39.79 11.01 -35.94
N THR A 158 -39.84 10.04 -35.03
CA THR A 158 -39.90 8.60 -35.36
C THR A 158 -41.02 7.97 -34.53
N ASP A 159 -41.97 7.31 -35.20
CA ASP A 159 -43.10 6.61 -34.59
C ASP A 159 -43.94 7.48 -33.62
N GLY A 160 -44.01 8.79 -33.87
CA GLY A 160 -44.78 9.76 -33.07
C GLY A 160 -44.03 10.35 -31.87
N ASP A 161 -42.85 9.82 -31.52
CA ASP A 161 -42.00 10.33 -30.46
C ASP A 161 -40.95 11.33 -30.99
N LEU A 162 -40.66 12.35 -30.19
CA LEU A 162 -39.58 13.30 -30.45
C LEU A 162 -38.23 12.70 -30.04
N VAL A 163 -37.33 12.57 -31.02
CA VAL A 163 -35.95 12.08 -30.84
C VAL A 163 -34.98 13.24 -31.05
N TYR A 164 -34.09 13.45 -30.10
CA TYR A 164 -33.04 14.47 -30.16
C TYR A 164 -31.71 13.75 -30.42
N ARG A 165 -31.10 13.93 -31.60
CA ARG A 165 -29.79 13.36 -31.94
C ARG A 165 -28.72 14.44 -31.89
N THR A 166 -27.52 14.15 -31.38
CA THR A 166 -26.39 15.09 -31.47
C THR A 166 -26.12 15.49 -32.93
N SER A 167 -25.92 16.78 -33.19
CA SER A 167 -25.68 17.32 -34.54
C SER A 167 -24.34 16.88 -35.11
N LEU A 168 -23.37 16.64 -34.23
CA LEU A 168 -22.05 16.13 -34.53
C LEU A 168 -21.78 14.87 -33.70
N PRO A 169 -20.91 13.96 -34.21
CA PRO A 169 -20.53 12.79 -33.44
C PRO A 169 -19.63 13.22 -32.28
N CYS A 170 -19.92 12.69 -31.10
CA CYS A 170 -19.10 12.85 -29.90
C CYS A 170 -17.97 11.82 -29.93
N GLY A 171 -16.89 12.15 -30.63
CA GLY A 171 -15.88 11.17 -31.07
C GLY A 171 -16.44 10.36 -32.24
N GLU A 172 -16.55 9.04 -32.09
CA GLU A 172 -17.08 8.14 -33.13
C GLU A 172 -18.56 7.77 -32.98
N VAL A 173 -19.32 8.46 -32.11
CA VAL A 173 -20.69 8.06 -31.74
C VAL A 173 -21.64 9.25 -31.75
N TYR A 174 -22.82 9.08 -32.34
CA TYR A 174 -23.96 9.98 -32.17
C TYR A 174 -24.81 9.55 -30.97
N PHE A 175 -25.21 10.48 -30.13
CA PHE A 175 -26.15 10.19 -29.05
C PHE A 175 -27.57 10.58 -29.45
N GLU A 176 -28.52 9.69 -29.20
CA GLU A 176 -29.96 9.95 -29.33
C GLU A 176 -30.62 9.94 -27.97
N PHE A 177 -31.50 10.91 -27.76
CA PHE A 177 -32.29 11.05 -26.55
C PHE A 177 -33.77 11.08 -26.94
N THR A 178 -34.57 10.18 -26.37
CA THR A 178 -36.02 10.08 -26.63
C THR A 178 -36.78 10.21 -25.33
N LEU A 179 -37.82 11.04 -25.33
CA LEU A 179 -38.63 11.32 -24.14
C LEU A 179 -39.90 10.46 -24.15
N LEU A 180 -39.89 9.38 -23.38
CA LEU A 180 -40.98 8.40 -23.34
C LEU A 180 -42.10 8.93 -22.43
N HIS A 181 -43.07 9.62 -23.03
CA HIS A 181 -44.15 10.32 -22.30
C HIS A 181 -44.98 9.39 -21.40
N GLN A 182 -45.13 8.12 -21.76
CA GLN A 182 -45.92 7.15 -20.97
C GLN A 182 -45.23 6.69 -19.69
N GLN A 183 -43.90 6.83 -19.58
CA GLN A 183 -43.11 6.31 -18.45
C GLN A 183 -42.32 7.40 -17.71
N ASN A 184 -42.44 8.67 -18.13
CA ASN A 184 -41.64 9.79 -17.65
C ASN A 184 -40.13 9.45 -17.57
N ASN A 185 -39.63 8.73 -18.58
CA ASN A 185 -38.27 8.22 -18.63
C ASN A 185 -37.57 8.70 -19.91
N VAL A 186 -36.25 8.83 -19.84
CA VAL A 186 -35.41 9.23 -20.97
C VAL A 186 -34.70 7.99 -21.49
N ARG A 187 -34.95 7.64 -22.75
CA ARG A 187 -34.18 6.63 -23.46
C ARG A 187 -32.96 7.29 -24.10
N ILE A 188 -31.78 6.71 -23.86
CA ILE A 188 -30.51 7.20 -24.38
C ILE A 188 -29.87 6.11 -25.23
N ARG A 189 -29.53 6.42 -26.48
CA ARG A 189 -28.88 5.51 -27.42
C ARG A 189 -27.57 6.09 -27.93
N ALA A 190 -26.57 5.24 -28.08
CA ALA A 190 -25.29 5.51 -28.71
C ALA A 190 -25.26 4.79 -30.05
N ILE A 191 -25.11 5.56 -31.13
CA ILE A 191 -25.08 5.09 -32.52
C ILE A 191 -23.68 5.28 -33.06
N ASP A 192 -23.06 4.20 -33.48
CA ASP A 192 -21.74 4.25 -34.10
C ASP A 192 -21.78 5.01 -35.45
N ALA A 193 -20.90 6.00 -35.58
CA ALA A 193 -20.80 6.85 -36.75
C ALA A 193 -20.24 6.10 -37.98
N ALA A 194 -19.37 5.10 -37.78
CA ALA A 194 -18.77 4.35 -38.88
C ALA A 194 -19.80 3.47 -39.61
N THR A 195 -20.78 2.93 -38.88
CA THR A 195 -21.79 2.01 -39.41
C THR A 195 -23.12 2.69 -39.75
N LEU A 196 -23.20 4.02 -39.68
CA LEU A 196 -24.43 4.80 -39.90
C LEU A 196 -25.15 4.45 -41.21
N HIS A 197 -24.39 4.13 -42.27
CA HIS A 197 -24.92 3.85 -43.62
C HIS A 197 -25.04 2.36 -43.97
N LEU A 198 -24.45 1.46 -43.17
CA LEU A 198 -24.30 0.02 -43.49
C LEU A 198 -25.12 -0.88 -42.55
N SER A 199 -26.03 -0.29 -41.78
CA SER A 199 -26.78 -0.81 -40.61
C SER A 199 -26.08 -0.44 -39.29
N PRO A 200 -26.52 0.65 -38.62
CA PRO A 200 -25.83 1.13 -37.44
C PRO A 200 -25.92 0.13 -36.30
N ARG A 201 -24.81 -0.05 -35.59
CA ARG A 201 -24.82 -0.67 -34.27
C ARG A 201 -25.34 0.35 -33.25
N ILE A 202 -26.31 -0.08 -32.45
CA ILE A 202 -27.01 0.78 -31.50
C ILE A 202 -26.84 0.18 -30.12
N LEU A 203 -26.30 0.97 -29.20
CA LEU A 203 -26.21 0.64 -27.79
C LEU A 203 -27.22 1.49 -27.02
N GLU A 204 -28.13 0.88 -26.27
CA GLU A 204 -29.10 1.59 -25.43
C GLU A 204 -28.62 1.58 -23.97
N LEU A 205 -28.59 2.76 -23.33
CA LEU A 205 -28.26 2.86 -21.91
C LEU A 205 -29.41 2.33 -21.08
N VAL A 206 -29.13 1.36 -20.21
CA VAL A 206 -30.12 0.75 -19.31
C VAL A 206 -29.72 1.06 -17.87
N MET A 207 -30.70 1.48 -17.06
CA MET A 207 -30.53 1.59 -15.62
C MET A 207 -30.91 0.27 -14.97
N LEU A 208 -29.92 -0.38 -14.35
CA LEU A 208 -30.15 -1.62 -13.61
C LEU A 208 -30.50 -1.30 -12.16
N THR A 209 -31.51 -1.99 -11.63
CA THR A 209 -31.86 -2.06 -10.21
C THR A 209 -31.48 -3.43 -9.66
N ASP A 210 -31.43 -3.59 -8.33
CA ASP A 210 -31.11 -4.88 -7.68
C ASP A 210 -32.02 -6.03 -8.15
N THR A 211 -33.25 -5.73 -8.54
CA THR A 211 -34.23 -6.69 -9.06
C THR A 211 -33.99 -7.10 -10.52
N THR A 212 -33.42 -6.22 -11.34
CA THR A 212 -33.07 -6.47 -12.74
C THR A 212 -31.60 -6.85 -12.92
N TRP A 213 -30.82 -6.76 -11.84
CA TRP A 213 -29.40 -7.09 -11.81
C TRP A 213 -29.20 -8.60 -11.98
N LEU A 214 -28.17 -8.98 -12.73
CA LEU A 214 -27.78 -10.38 -12.90
C LEU A 214 -27.42 -10.96 -11.53
N LYS A 215 -28.19 -11.96 -11.08
CA LYS A 215 -27.94 -12.65 -9.82
C LYS A 215 -26.51 -13.18 -9.79
N GLY A 216 -25.76 -12.85 -8.74
CA GLY A 216 -24.39 -13.29 -8.52
C GLY A 216 -23.29 -12.28 -8.91
N LEU A 217 -23.61 -11.15 -9.56
CA LEU A 217 -22.60 -10.13 -9.88
C LEU A 217 -22.38 -9.13 -8.71
N PRO A 218 -21.14 -8.66 -8.48
CA PRO A 218 -20.82 -7.71 -7.42
C PRO A 218 -21.50 -6.34 -7.58
N ILE A 219 -21.84 -5.69 -6.45
CA ILE A 219 -22.50 -4.36 -6.45
C ILE A 219 -21.64 -3.26 -7.08
N ARG A 220 -20.31 -3.45 -7.13
CA ARG A 220 -19.39 -2.52 -7.80
C ARG A 220 -19.65 -2.43 -9.30
N LEU A 221 -20.04 -3.51 -9.97
CA LEU A 221 -20.35 -3.44 -11.40
C LEU A 221 -21.67 -2.69 -11.64
N LEU A 222 -22.61 -2.76 -10.69
CA LEU A 222 -23.86 -2.00 -10.73
C LEU A 222 -23.65 -0.49 -10.49
N THR A 223 -22.76 -0.16 -9.55
CA THR A 223 -22.60 1.22 -9.06
C THR A 223 -21.44 1.99 -9.66
N MET A 224 -20.41 1.34 -10.21
CA MET A 224 -19.24 2.04 -10.78
C MET A 224 -19.28 2.20 -12.29
N HIS A 225 -20.23 1.52 -12.96
CA HIS A 225 -20.26 1.44 -14.42
C HIS A 225 -21.58 1.96 -14.99
N SER A 226 -21.54 2.34 -16.26
CA SER A 226 -22.72 2.52 -17.11
C SER A 226 -22.97 1.24 -17.91
N HIS A 227 -24.24 0.93 -18.16
CA HIS A 227 -24.68 -0.34 -18.74
C HIS A 227 -25.33 -0.09 -20.11
N TRP A 228 -24.71 -0.59 -21.17
CA TRP A 228 -25.09 -0.34 -22.55
C TRP A 228 -25.49 -1.65 -23.24
N VAL A 229 -26.75 -1.80 -23.63
CA VAL A 229 -27.27 -3.02 -24.23
C VAL A 229 -27.34 -2.91 -25.76
N ASP A 230 -26.74 -3.89 -26.43
CA ASP A 230 -26.95 -4.16 -27.85
C ASP A 230 -28.04 -5.23 -28.01
N PHE A 231 -29.25 -4.80 -28.34
CA PHE A 231 -30.38 -5.73 -28.52
C PHE A 231 -30.24 -6.64 -29.73
N LYS A 232 -29.40 -6.30 -30.74
CA LYS A 232 -29.19 -7.16 -31.91
C LYS A 232 -28.34 -8.38 -31.57
N SER A 233 -27.24 -8.15 -30.85
CA SER A 233 -26.35 -9.22 -30.39
C SER A 233 -26.75 -9.82 -29.04
N ASN A 234 -27.73 -9.21 -28.36
CA ASN A 234 -28.18 -9.57 -27.02
C ASN A 234 -27.03 -9.57 -26.01
N THR A 235 -26.22 -8.51 -26.05
CA THR A 235 -25.05 -8.31 -25.20
C THR A 235 -25.14 -6.99 -24.45
N MET A 236 -24.53 -6.92 -23.27
CA MET A 236 -24.47 -5.74 -22.43
C MET A 236 -23.01 -5.37 -22.19
N VAL A 237 -22.69 -4.10 -22.35
CA VAL A 237 -21.35 -3.53 -22.27
C VAL A 237 -21.27 -2.63 -21.05
N PHE A 238 -20.24 -2.82 -20.24
CA PHE A 238 -19.97 -2.02 -19.05
C PHE A 238 -18.84 -1.04 -19.35
N ARG A 239 -19.09 0.24 -19.14
CA ARG A 239 -18.11 1.31 -19.29
C ARG A 239 -18.01 2.11 -18.00
N ALA A 240 -16.99 2.95 -17.85
CA ALA A 240 -17.02 3.94 -16.78
C ALA A 240 -18.30 4.81 -16.87
N ARG A 241 -18.69 5.44 -15.77
CA ARG A 241 -19.88 6.29 -15.72
C ARG A 241 -19.76 7.57 -16.55
N SER A 242 -18.56 8.00 -16.88
CA SER A 242 -18.36 9.18 -17.72
C SER A 242 -18.59 8.85 -19.19
N PHE A 243 -19.41 9.64 -19.89
CA PHE A 243 -19.63 9.47 -21.33
C PHE A 243 -18.38 9.65 -22.20
N GLN A 244 -17.35 10.31 -21.67
CA GLN A 244 -16.09 10.53 -22.38
C GLN A 244 -15.24 9.26 -22.42
N ASP A 245 -15.40 8.39 -21.42
CA ASP A 245 -14.69 7.14 -21.34
C ASP A 245 -15.47 6.04 -22.06
N LYS A 246 -14.88 5.55 -23.14
CA LYS A 246 -15.46 4.54 -24.01
C LYS A 246 -14.88 3.16 -23.78
N ALA A 247 -13.90 3.03 -22.89
CA ALA A 247 -13.26 1.77 -22.57
C ALA A 247 -14.31 0.75 -22.09
N ILE A 248 -14.31 -0.41 -22.73
CA ILE A 248 -15.20 -1.52 -22.39
C ILE A 248 -14.51 -2.33 -21.30
N ALA A 249 -14.95 -2.15 -20.05
CA ALA A 249 -14.38 -2.85 -18.91
C ALA A 249 -14.91 -4.29 -18.79
N PHE A 250 -16.21 -4.48 -19.05
CA PHE A 250 -16.85 -5.80 -18.99
C PHE A 250 -17.87 -5.98 -20.12
N ILE A 251 -18.13 -7.24 -20.49
CA ILE A 251 -19.18 -7.64 -21.44
C ILE A 251 -20.03 -8.73 -20.79
N ALA A 252 -21.36 -8.59 -20.78
CA ALA A 252 -22.28 -9.65 -20.38
C ALA A 252 -23.12 -10.14 -21.56
N THR A 253 -23.25 -11.46 -21.69
CA THR A 253 -24.17 -12.10 -22.64
C THR A 253 -25.53 -12.28 -22.00
N LEU A 254 -26.61 -11.87 -22.67
CA LEU A 254 -27.97 -11.88 -22.13
C LEU A 254 -28.78 -13.07 -22.68
N GLY A 255 -28.25 -14.30 -22.58
CA GLY A 255 -28.89 -15.51 -23.12
C GLY A 255 -29.25 -16.56 -22.06
N ALA A 256 -29.54 -17.79 -22.50
CA ALA A 256 -29.82 -18.93 -21.62
C ALA A 256 -28.66 -19.26 -20.65
N SER A 257 -27.42 -18.90 -21.01
CA SER A 257 -26.23 -18.95 -20.18
C SER A 257 -25.65 -17.55 -19.99
N SER A 258 -26.33 -16.71 -19.21
CA SER A 258 -25.86 -15.35 -18.95
C SER A 258 -24.53 -15.36 -18.20
N ARG A 259 -23.49 -14.80 -18.81
CA ARG A 259 -22.15 -14.67 -18.20
C ARG A 259 -21.63 -13.26 -18.40
N CYS A 260 -20.86 -12.77 -17.43
CA CYS A 260 -20.19 -11.48 -17.49
C CYS A 260 -18.68 -11.70 -17.53
N PHE A 261 -18.02 -11.15 -18.54
CA PHE A 261 -16.61 -11.34 -18.87
C PHE A 261 -15.83 -10.05 -18.57
N GLU A 262 -14.65 -10.19 -18.00
CA GLU A 262 -13.70 -9.10 -17.77
C GLU A 262 -12.83 -8.88 -19.01
N ILE A 263 -12.70 -7.62 -19.44
CA ILE A 263 -11.87 -7.25 -20.58
C ILE A 263 -10.49 -6.81 -20.08
N PRO A 264 -9.40 -7.46 -20.52
CA PRO A 264 -8.03 -7.05 -20.16
C PRO A 264 -7.75 -5.61 -20.58
N LEU A 265 -7.06 -4.84 -19.70
CA LEU A 265 -6.71 -3.44 -19.92
C LEU A 265 -6.22 -3.10 -21.35
N PRO A 266 -5.31 -3.87 -21.98
CA PRO A 266 -4.82 -3.55 -23.32
C PRO A 266 -5.87 -3.60 -24.42
N ARG A 267 -6.97 -4.33 -24.19
CA ARG A 267 -8.03 -4.60 -25.18
C ARG A 267 -9.30 -3.79 -24.93
N GLN A 268 -9.36 -2.98 -23.87
CA GLN A 268 -10.60 -2.26 -23.51
C GLN A 268 -11.01 -1.21 -24.56
N HIS A 269 -10.11 -0.83 -25.46
CA HIS A 269 -10.38 0.07 -26.58
C HIS A 269 -10.58 -0.65 -27.93
N ASP A 270 -10.48 -1.99 -27.97
CA ASP A 270 -10.76 -2.77 -29.17
C ASP A 270 -12.24 -2.60 -29.58
N PRO A 271 -12.56 -2.69 -30.89
CA PRO A 271 -13.95 -2.65 -31.33
C PRO A 271 -14.73 -3.84 -30.76
N LEU A 272 -16.01 -3.60 -30.47
CA LEU A 272 -16.86 -4.56 -29.76
C LEU A 272 -17.00 -5.91 -30.51
N ASP A 273 -16.96 -5.92 -31.85
CA ASP A 273 -17.03 -7.16 -32.63
C ASP A 273 -15.77 -8.05 -32.45
N ASP A 274 -14.58 -7.45 -32.35
CA ASP A 274 -13.33 -8.18 -32.10
C ASP A 274 -13.29 -8.72 -30.67
N LEU A 275 -13.84 -7.96 -29.71
CA LEU A 275 -14.01 -8.43 -28.34
C LEU A 275 -14.96 -9.63 -28.29
N LEU A 276 -16.14 -9.53 -28.93
CA LEU A 276 -17.12 -10.61 -28.99
C LEU A 276 -16.57 -11.91 -29.61
N GLY A 277 -15.71 -11.80 -30.64
CA GLY A 277 -15.03 -12.95 -31.24
C GLY A 277 -14.05 -13.67 -30.31
N SER A 278 -13.64 -13.05 -29.21
CA SER A 278 -12.64 -13.58 -28.27
C SER A 278 -13.15 -13.78 -26.84
N VAL A 279 -14.46 -13.63 -26.60
CA VAL A 279 -15.08 -13.79 -25.27
C VAL A 279 -14.82 -15.18 -24.67
N ALA A 280 -14.74 -16.22 -25.49
CA ALA A 280 -14.53 -17.60 -25.04
C ALA A 280 -13.19 -17.83 -24.34
N SER A 281 -12.17 -16.98 -24.59
CA SER A 281 -10.86 -17.06 -23.94
C SER A 281 -10.71 -16.08 -22.77
N MET A 282 -11.77 -15.37 -22.39
CA MET A 282 -11.74 -14.37 -21.31
C MET A 282 -12.21 -14.95 -19.98
N VAL A 283 -11.79 -14.27 -18.92
CA VAL A 283 -12.17 -14.56 -17.53
C VAL A 283 -13.60 -14.07 -17.31
N TYR A 284 -14.43 -14.85 -16.60
CA TYR A 284 -15.84 -14.52 -16.38
C TYR A 284 -16.28 -14.70 -14.93
N PHE A 285 -17.27 -13.92 -14.51
CA PHE A 285 -17.88 -13.99 -13.19
C PHE A 285 -18.69 -15.27 -13.03
N ILE A 286 -18.54 -15.87 -11.85
CA ILE A 286 -19.31 -17.02 -11.40
C ILE A 286 -20.08 -16.65 -10.13
N ASP A 287 -21.17 -17.37 -9.88
CA ASP A 287 -21.92 -17.22 -8.63
C ASP A 287 -21.06 -17.66 -7.43
N GLN A 288 -21.05 -16.85 -6.38
CA GLN A 288 -20.30 -17.08 -5.14
C GLN A 288 -20.70 -18.40 -4.46
N SER A 289 -21.93 -18.86 -4.71
CA SER A 289 -22.42 -20.17 -4.25
C SER A 289 -21.58 -21.36 -4.77
N SER A 290 -20.85 -21.17 -5.87
CA SER A 290 -19.94 -22.17 -6.43
C SER A 290 -18.69 -22.40 -5.57
N CYS A 291 -18.33 -21.42 -4.72
CA CYS A 291 -17.11 -21.43 -3.91
C CYS A 291 -17.37 -20.98 -2.46
N PRO A 292 -18.29 -21.64 -1.73
CA PRO A 292 -18.78 -21.14 -0.45
C PRO A 292 -17.70 -21.09 0.63
N ALA A 293 -16.77 -22.06 0.65
CA ALA A 293 -15.70 -22.11 1.63
C ALA A 293 -14.73 -20.91 1.51
N LEU A 294 -14.33 -20.57 0.28
CA LEU A 294 -13.42 -19.46 0.00
C LEU A 294 -14.08 -18.12 0.30
N VAL A 295 -15.32 -17.93 -0.17
CA VAL A 295 -16.07 -16.68 0.07
C VAL A 295 -16.33 -16.49 1.56
N THR A 296 -16.65 -17.56 2.31
CA THR A 296 -16.85 -17.49 3.78
C THR A 296 -15.55 -17.10 4.50
N ALA A 297 -14.41 -17.65 4.08
CA ALA A 297 -13.11 -17.28 4.65
C ALA A 297 -12.79 -15.79 4.41
N LEU A 298 -13.05 -15.29 3.20
CA LEU A 298 -12.80 -13.89 2.83
C LEU A 298 -13.87 -12.92 3.37
N ALA A 299 -15.08 -13.39 3.68
CA ALA A 299 -16.16 -12.60 4.28
C ALA A 299 -15.79 -12.03 5.66
N LYS A 300 -14.81 -12.64 6.32
CA LYS A 300 -14.19 -12.13 7.56
C LYS A 300 -13.46 -10.80 7.36
N PHE A 301 -13.02 -10.53 6.13
CA PHE A 301 -12.18 -9.37 5.79
C PHE A 301 -12.91 -8.30 4.99
N GLU A 302 -13.81 -8.70 4.08
CA GLU A 302 -14.62 -7.80 3.23
C GLU A 302 -16.06 -8.33 3.13
N ALA A 303 -17.04 -7.44 2.93
CA ALA A 303 -18.42 -7.85 2.69
C ALA A 303 -18.55 -8.67 1.40
N THR A 304 -19.36 -9.74 1.43
CA THR A 304 -19.54 -10.67 0.30
C THR A 304 -19.98 -9.98 -0.99
N SER A 305 -20.80 -8.94 -0.91
CA SER A 305 -21.26 -8.15 -2.07
C SER A 305 -20.15 -7.41 -2.82
N LEU A 306 -18.99 -7.23 -2.20
CA LEU A 306 -17.81 -6.54 -2.74
C LEU A 306 -16.70 -7.50 -3.19
N ILE A 307 -16.86 -8.81 -2.96
CA ILE A 307 -15.92 -9.84 -3.38
C ILE A 307 -16.23 -10.25 -4.82
N HIS A 308 -15.22 -10.22 -5.68
CA HIS A 308 -15.33 -10.58 -7.09
C HIS A 308 -14.84 -12.01 -7.29
N THR A 309 -15.73 -12.95 -7.62
CA THR A 309 -15.38 -14.35 -7.92
C THR A 309 -15.48 -14.60 -9.42
N MET A 310 -14.37 -15.00 -10.03
CA MET A 310 -14.26 -15.23 -11.46
C MET A 310 -13.58 -16.56 -11.77
N GLN A 311 -13.75 -17.05 -12.99
CA GLN A 311 -13.15 -18.30 -13.47
C GLN A 311 -12.50 -18.07 -14.84
N ASP A 312 -11.29 -18.60 -14.98
CA ASP A 312 -10.55 -18.63 -16.24
C ASP A 312 -11.11 -19.74 -17.16
N PRO A 313 -10.89 -19.67 -18.49
CA PRO A 313 -11.30 -20.74 -19.41
C PRO A 313 -10.67 -22.11 -19.11
N SER A 314 -9.52 -22.13 -18.42
CA SER A 314 -8.85 -23.34 -17.94
C SER A 314 -9.56 -24.00 -16.75
N GLY A 315 -10.56 -23.32 -16.16
CA GLY A 315 -11.27 -23.74 -14.96
C GLY A 315 -10.67 -23.24 -13.65
N ALA A 316 -9.53 -22.54 -13.68
CA ALA A 316 -8.92 -21.94 -12.50
C ALA A 316 -9.80 -20.81 -11.94
N LEU A 317 -9.96 -20.78 -10.62
CA LEU A 317 -10.79 -19.80 -9.93
C LEU A 317 -9.93 -18.64 -9.46
N ARG A 318 -10.41 -17.42 -9.69
CA ARG A 318 -9.76 -16.19 -9.25
C ARG A 318 -10.72 -15.33 -8.44
N THR A 319 -10.36 -15.05 -7.20
CA THR A 319 -11.16 -14.22 -6.29
C THR A 319 -10.41 -12.94 -5.97
N HIS A 320 -11.03 -11.80 -6.24
CA HIS A 320 -10.47 -10.48 -5.99
C HIS A 320 -11.23 -9.74 -4.89
N LEU A 321 -10.49 -8.98 -4.09
CA LEU A 321 -10.99 -7.97 -3.17
C LEU A 321 -10.54 -6.59 -3.71
N PRO A 322 -11.31 -5.98 -4.62
CA PRO A 322 -10.83 -4.83 -5.40
C PRO A 322 -10.47 -3.61 -4.55
N ARG A 323 -11.11 -3.45 -3.38
CA ARG A 323 -10.84 -2.33 -2.47
C ARG A 323 -9.48 -2.42 -1.83
N TYR A 324 -9.03 -3.63 -1.50
CA TYR A 324 -7.73 -3.89 -0.88
C TYR A 324 -6.63 -4.22 -1.89
N GLY A 325 -6.99 -4.38 -3.17
CA GLY A 325 -6.05 -4.81 -4.20
C GLY A 325 -5.50 -6.23 -3.96
N LEU A 326 -6.28 -7.11 -3.32
CA LEU A 326 -5.87 -8.49 -3.03
C LEU A 326 -6.50 -9.47 -4.02
N THR A 327 -5.70 -10.42 -4.50
CA THR A 327 -6.11 -11.45 -5.46
C THR A 327 -5.66 -12.84 -5.00
N PHE A 328 -6.61 -13.78 -5.02
CA PHE A 328 -6.39 -15.18 -4.69
C PHE A 328 -6.73 -16.07 -5.88
N GLN A 329 -5.85 -17.02 -6.20
CA GLN A 329 -6.03 -17.97 -7.29
C GLN A 329 -6.08 -19.40 -6.74
N SER A 330 -7.12 -20.15 -7.09
CA SER A 330 -7.27 -21.56 -6.75
C SER A 330 -7.23 -22.40 -8.02
N ASP A 331 -6.29 -23.34 -8.06
CA ASP A 331 -6.19 -24.33 -9.13
C ASP A 331 -7.16 -25.50 -8.87
N LEU A 332 -7.48 -26.30 -9.90
CA LEU A 332 -8.39 -27.45 -9.81
C LEU A 332 -7.84 -28.61 -8.96
N ASP A 333 -6.56 -28.54 -8.54
CA ASP A 333 -5.82 -29.60 -7.85
C ASP A 333 -6.18 -29.77 -6.35
N GLY A 334 -7.19 -29.04 -5.85
CA GLY A 334 -7.59 -29.07 -4.44
C GLY A 334 -6.56 -28.45 -3.48
N ARG A 335 -5.57 -27.72 -4.01
CA ARG A 335 -4.60 -26.95 -3.23
C ARG A 335 -5.24 -25.70 -2.64
N PRO A 336 -4.74 -25.20 -1.49
CA PRO A 336 -5.23 -23.95 -0.94
C PRO A 336 -5.02 -22.78 -1.93
N PRO A 337 -5.93 -21.78 -1.93
CA PRO A 337 -5.83 -20.63 -2.82
C PRO A 337 -4.53 -19.86 -2.61
N ARG A 338 -3.75 -19.67 -3.67
CA ARG A 338 -2.48 -18.93 -3.66
C ARG A 338 -2.75 -17.43 -3.71
N SER A 339 -1.97 -16.64 -2.96
CA SER A 339 -2.00 -15.18 -3.10
C SER A 339 -1.16 -14.77 -4.29
N VAL A 340 -1.68 -13.89 -5.14
CA VAL A 340 -0.93 -13.29 -6.26
C VAL A 340 -0.04 -12.16 -5.76
N ASP A 341 -0.51 -11.39 -4.78
CA ASP A 341 0.18 -10.21 -4.26
C ASP A 341 1.32 -10.57 -3.29
N TYR A 342 1.15 -11.67 -2.53
CA TYR A 342 2.19 -12.22 -1.65
C TYR A 342 2.75 -13.51 -2.27
N SER A 343 3.71 -13.35 -3.19
CA SER A 343 4.33 -14.48 -3.89
C SER A 343 4.94 -15.49 -2.92
N GLY A 344 4.65 -16.78 -3.11
CA GLY A 344 5.11 -17.85 -2.22
C GLY A 344 4.18 -18.13 -1.04
N TYR A 345 3.09 -17.37 -0.87
CA TYR A 345 2.10 -17.59 0.18
C TYR A 345 0.76 -18.08 -0.37
N HIS A 346 0.04 -18.83 0.45
CA HIS A 346 -1.32 -19.27 0.19
C HIS A 346 -2.23 -19.00 1.39
N LEU A 347 -3.53 -18.96 1.16
CA LEU A 347 -4.52 -18.76 2.21
C LEU A 347 -4.53 -19.98 3.15
N ALA A 348 -4.30 -19.74 4.44
CA ALA A 348 -4.26 -20.80 5.44
C ALA A 348 -5.58 -21.61 5.46
N SER A 349 -5.46 -22.92 5.67
CA SER A 349 -6.61 -23.83 5.75
C SER A 349 -7.56 -23.47 6.92
N SER A 350 -7.00 -22.97 8.01
CA SER A 350 -7.71 -22.41 9.16
C SER A 350 -7.50 -20.90 9.23
N GLN A 351 -8.58 -20.12 9.11
CA GLN A 351 -8.55 -18.66 9.26
C GLN A 351 -8.76 -18.24 10.74
N GLN A 352 -8.19 -18.99 11.68
CA GLN A 352 -8.27 -18.74 13.12
C GLN A 352 -6.87 -18.67 13.72
N LEU A 353 -6.67 -17.74 14.65
CA LEU A 353 -5.48 -17.71 15.49
C LEU A 353 -5.79 -18.61 16.69
N HIS A 354 -4.91 -19.56 16.99
CA HIS A 354 -5.18 -20.56 18.02
C HIS A 354 -5.03 -20.00 19.45
N THR A 355 -4.09 -19.10 19.64
CA THR A 355 -3.49 -18.74 20.92
C THR A 355 -3.36 -17.23 21.06
N THR A 356 -2.88 -16.58 20.01
CA THR A 356 -2.69 -15.13 19.95
C THR A 356 -3.97 -14.38 19.55
N LEU A 357 -4.23 -13.24 20.21
CA LEU A 357 -5.36 -12.35 19.92
C LEU A 357 -6.75 -13.05 19.86
N PRO A 358 -7.18 -13.73 20.93
CA PRO A 358 -8.39 -14.57 20.92
C PRO A 358 -9.69 -13.81 20.64
N PHE A 359 -9.72 -12.50 20.91
CA PHE A 359 -10.89 -11.64 20.69
C PHE A 359 -10.79 -10.79 19.43
N PHE A 360 -9.80 -11.00 18.56
CA PHE A 360 -9.70 -10.28 17.29
C PHE A 360 -10.26 -11.13 16.14
N GLN A 361 -10.97 -10.52 15.21
CA GLN A 361 -11.65 -11.26 14.12
C GLN A 361 -11.53 -10.63 12.73
N HIS A 362 -10.83 -9.51 12.54
CA HIS A 362 -10.80 -8.85 11.23
C HIS A 362 -9.43 -8.99 10.56
N TYR A 363 -9.13 -10.18 10.05
CA TYR A 363 -7.83 -10.51 9.46
C TYR A 363 -7.89 -11.70 8.49
N LEU A 364 -6.86 -11.82 7.64
CA LEU A 364 -6.58 -13.02 6.85
C LEU A 364 -5.22 -13.59 7.23
N VAL A 365 -5.14 -14.92 7.27
CA VAL A 365 -3.91 -15.67 7.57
C VAL A 365 -3.37 -16.26 6.28
N LEU A 366 -2.12 -15.94 5.97
CA LEU A 366 -1.37 -16.50 4.86
C LEU A 366 -0.24 -17.40 5.38
N GLU A 367 -0.08 -18.57 4.80
CA GLU A 367 0.96 -19.55 5.12
C GLU A 367 1.96 -19.65 3.97
N CYS A 368 3.24 -19.79 4.32
CA CYS A 368 4.30 -19.97 3.34
C CYS A 368 4.15 -21.34 2.67
N THR A 369 4.26 -21.38 1.34
CA THR A 369 4.05 -22.61 0.54
C THR A 369 5.22 -23.59 0.72
N ALA A 370 6.43 -23.08 0.89
CA ALA A 370 7.61 -23.86 1.22
C ALA A 370 8.48 -23.03 2.18
N PRO A 371 8.90 -23.59 3.33
CA PRO A 371 9.68 -22.86 4.30
C PRO A 371 11.00 -22.42 3.68
N SER A 372 11.18 -21.10 3.55
CA SER A 372 12.43 -20.52 3.09
C SER A 372 13.07 -19.69 4.21
N PRO A 373 14.37 -19.84 4.47
CA PRO A 373 15.02 -19.23 5.61
C PRO A 373 15.10 -17.71 5.42
N GLY A 374 14.56 -16.99 6.40
CA GLY A 374 14.45 -15.53 6.38
C GLY A 374 13.10 -15.02 5.87
N GLN A 375 12.24 -15.88 5.31
CA GLN A 375 10.82 -15.56 5.11
C GLN A 375 10.00 -16.00 6.31
N PRO A 376 8.97 -15.23 6.70
CA PRO A 376 8.08 -15.63 7.77
C PRO A 376 7.19 -16.80 7.33
N ASP A 377 7.03 -17.79 8.20
CA ASP A 377 6.15 -18.95 7.93
C ASP A 377 4.68 -18.53 7.78
N CYS A 378 4.28 -17.46 8.48
CA CYS A 378 2.93 -16.95 8.50
C CYS A 378 2.89 -15.42 8.43
N ILE A 379 1.99 -14.89 7.59
CA ILE A 379 1.68 -13.45 7.47
C ILE A 379 0.21 -13.23 7.81
N LEU A 380 -0.04 -12.28 8.69
CA LEU A 380 -1.36 -11.80 9.07
C LEU A 380 -1.67 -10.49 8.32
N LEU A 381 -2.67 -10.52 7.44
CA LEU A 381 -3.18 -9.33 6.78
C LEU A 381 -4.29 -8.70 7.62
N VAL A 382 -4.19 -7.41 7.85
CA VAL A 382 -5.09 -6.63 8.70
C VAL A 382 -5.51 -5.36 7.97
N PRO A 383 -6.80 -5.02 7.84
CA PRO A 383 -7.23 -3.78 7.18
C PRO A 383 -6.67 -2.53 7.87
N GLN A 384 -6.45 -1.45 7.13
CA GLN A 384 -6.11 -0.16 7.73
C GLN A 384 -7.38 0.56 8.20
N GLY A 385 -7.42 0.97 9.47
CA GLY A 385 -8.57 1.67 10.04
C GLY A 385 -8.55 1.76 11.56
N SER A 386 -9.55 2.42 12.14
CA SER A 386 -9.68 2.56 13.59
C SER A 386 -10.11 1.25 14.25
N VAL A 387 -9.58 1.00 15.44
CA VAL A 387 -9.88 -0.23 16.20
C VAL A 387 -11.13 0.00 17.05
N VAL A 388 -12.11 -0.89 16.91
CA VAL A 388 -13.40 -0.80 17.63
C VAL A 388 -13.75 -2.15 18.26
N VAL A 389 -14.34 -2.12 19.45
CA VAL A 389 -14.89 -3.29 20.14
C VAL A 389 -16.39 -3.35 19.86
N LYS A 390 -16.87 -4.44 19.28
CA LYS A 390 -18.31 -4.67 19.04
C LYS A 390 -19.03 -5.07 20.33
N ASP A 391 -20.36 -4.99 20.32
CA ASP A 391 -21.23 -5.36 21.48
C ASP A 391 -21.01 -6.81 21.96
N ASN A 392 -20.55 -7.69 21.07
CA ASN A 392 -20.21 -9.08 21.39
C ASN A 392 -18.83 -9.26 22.04
N GLY A 393 -18.11 -8.16 22.31
CA GLY A 393 -16.77 -8.15 22.91
C GLY A 393 -15.62 -8.41 21.93
N PHE A 394 -15.90 -8.70 20.66
CA PHE A 394 -14.85 -8.91 19.66
C PHE A 394 -14.33 -7.59 19.08
N VAL A 395 -13.03 -7.55 18.85
CA VAL A 395 -12.31 -6.43 18.25
C VAL A 395 -12.34 -6.58 16.73
N GLN A 396 -12.72 -5.49 16.05
CA GLN A 396 -12.69 -5.38 14.60
C GLN A 396 -12.14 -4.01 14.17
N ILE A 397 -11.84 -3.89 12.88
CA ILE A 397 -11.35 -2.63 12.30
C ILE A 397 -12.48 -1.97 11.56
N GLN A 398 -12.78 -0.75 11.95
CA GLN A 398 -13.78 0.05 11.29
C GLN A 398 -13.19 0.62 10.00
N THR A 399 -13.74 0.17 8.87
CA THR A 399 -13.42 0.69 7.54
C THR A 399 -14.66 1.34 6.92
N THR A 400 -14.46 2.14 5.88
CA THR A 400 -15.58 2.78 5.15
C THR A 400 -16.44 1.72 4.46
N ASN A 401 -17.76 1.92 4.40
CA ASN A 401 -18.67 1.03 3.65
C ASN A 401 -18.89 1.45 2.18
N ALA A 402 -18.17 2.49 1.73
CA ALA A 402 -18.29 3.02 0.38
C ALA A 402 -17.78 2.00 -0.64
N PHE A 403 -18.60 1.70 -1.64
CA PHE A 403 -18.34 0.66 -2.64
C PHE A 403 -17.16 1.00 -3.56
N ASP A 404 -16.80 2.28 -3.69
CA ASP A 404 -15.77 2.84 -4.56
C ASP A 404 -14.44 3.13 -3.84
N ALA A 405 -14.42 3.06 -2.51
CA ALA A 405 -13.24 3.37 -1.71
C ALA A 405 -12.08 2.39 -1.95
N THR A 406 -10.87 2.94 -2.01
CA THR A 406 -9.60 2.20 -1.95
C THR A 406 -9.15 2.11 -0.50
N LEU A 407 -8.91 0.88 -0.03
CA LEU A 407 -8.51 0.58 1.34
C LEU A 407 -7.11 -0.02 1.35
N GLY A 408 -6.29 0.37 2.34
CA GLY A 408 -5.01 -0.28 2.58
C GLY A 408 -5.16 -1.51 3.47
N CYS A 409 -4.15 -2.38 3.46
CA CYS A 409 -3.95 -3.41 4.46
C CYS A 409 -2.51 -3.37 5.00
N TRP A 410 -2.32 -3.78 6.25
CA TRP A 410 -1.02 -4.03 6.85
C TRP A 410 -0.72 -5.51 6.84
N ALA A 411 0.52 -5.86 6.53
CA ALA A 411 1.03 -7.22 6.65
C ALA A 411 1.91 -7.33 7.90
N HIS A 412 1.50 -8.20 8.81
CA HIS A 412 2.24 -8.51 10.03
C HIS A 412 2.84 -9.91 9.93
N ALA A 413 4.15 -10.01 10.04
CA ALA A 413 4.87 -11.27 9.96
C ALA A 413 5.14 -11.85 11.36
N PHE A 414 4.94 -13.14 11.54
CA PHE A 414 5.42 -13.81 12.75
C PHE A 414 6.94 -13.97 12.68
N SER A 415 7.64 -13.53 13.72
CA SER A 415 9.08 -13.75 13.86
C SER A 415 9.36 -15.24 14.11
N SER A 416 10.27 -15.82 13.31
CA SER A 416 10.67 -17.24 13.35
C SER A 416 11.21 -17.72 14.70
N HIS A 417 11.65 -16.80 15.57
CA HIS A 417 12.28 -17.13 16.85
C HIS A 417 11.45 -16.73 18.08
N SER A 418 10.46 -15.86 17.94
CA SER A 418 9.71 -15.32 19.08
C SER A 418 8.19 -15.52 18.99
N ASN A 419 7.66 -16.00 17.86
CA ASN A 419 6.21 -16.04 17.58
C ASN A 419 5.50 -14.69 17.83
N GLN A 420 6.24 -13.58 17.83
CA GLN A 420 5.70 -12.23 17.96
C GLN A 420 5.36 -11.67 16.59
N LEU A 421 4.25 -10.92 16.52
CA LEU A 421 3.82 -10.20 15.32
C LEU A 421 4.68 -8.96 15.12
N GLY A 422 5.44 -8.94 14.03
CA GLY A 422 6.21 -7.78 13.59
C GLY A 422 5.36 -6.78 12.81
N ALA A 423 5.75 -5.51 12.87
CA ALA A 423 5.18 -4.43 12.06
C ALA A 423 6.30 -3.65 11.38
N THR A 424 6.14 -3.35 10.09
CA THR A 424 7.16 -2.72 9.25
C THR A 424 7.22 -1.21 9.42
N CYS A 425 6.08 -0.56 9.71
CA CYS A 425 6.00 0.89 9.88
C CYS A 425 5.36 1.29 11.22
N VAL A 426 5.54 2.56 11.61
CA VAL A 426 5.05 3.11 12.87
C VAL A 426 3.52 3.04 12.97
N ALA A 427 2.80 3.43 11.91
CA ALA A 427 1.33 3.39 11.88
C ALA A 427 0.79 1.96 12.07
N ALA A 428 1.35 0.97 11.37
CA ALA A 428 0.96 -0.43 11.52
C ALA A 428 1.26 -0.96 12.94
N ARG A 429 2.39 -0.54 13.53
CA ARG A 429 2.76 -0.93 14.90
C ARG A 429 1.84 -0.33 15.95
N LEU A 430 1.42 0.94 15.79
CA LEU A 430 0.43 1.58 16.65
C LEU A 430 -0.95 0.93 16.51
N GLN A 431 -1.38 0.60 15.30
CA GLN A 431 -2.64 -0.13 15.08
C GLN A 431 -2.60 -1.51 15.75
N LEU A 432 -1.49 -2.25 15.58
CA LEU A 432 -1.29 -3.54 16.24
C LEU A 432 -1.31 -3.40 17.78
N ALA A 433 -0.69 -2.35 18.32
CA ALA A 433 -0.76 -2.05 19.75
C ALA A 433 -2.19 -1.76 20.23
N ALA A 434 -2.99 -1.01 19.46
CA ALA A 434 -4.40 -0.78 19.76
C ALA A 434 -5.21 -2.10 19.75
N ILE A 435 -4.97 -2.98 18.78
CA ILE A 435 -5.60 -4.30 18.71
C ILE A 435 -5.27 -5.14 19.95
N PHE A 436 -4.00 -5.20 20.35
CA PHE A 436 -3.55 -5.91 21.55
C PHE A 436 -4.13 -5.31 22.85
N ALA A 437 -4.19 -3.98 22.96
CA ALA A 437 -4.80 -3.32 24.12
C ALA A 437 -6.31 -3.59 24.21
N ALA A 438 -7.03 -3.48 23.09
CA ALA A 438 -8.46 -3.74 23.02
C ALA A 438 -8.79 -5.21 23.35
N SER A 439 -8.06 -6.15 22.75
CA SER A 439 -8.25 -7.60 22.93
C SER A 439 -7.59 -8.17 24.19
N SER A 440 -6.97 -7.32 25.04
CA SER A 440 -6.25 -7.80 26.21
C SER A 440 -7.15 -8.51 27.21
N SER A 441 -6.68 -9.68 27.68
CA SER A 441 -7.22 -10.41 28.82
C SER A 441 -6.35 -10.22 30.07
N CYS A 442 -6.80 -10.71 31.23
CA CYS A 442 -6.00 -10.70 32.47
C CYS A 442 -4.93 -11.81 32.50
N LEU A 443 -5.03 -12.79 31.59
CA LEU A 443 -4.10 -13.91 31.51
C LEU A 443 -3.10 -13.66 30.37
N PRO A 444 -1.80 -13.96 30.60
CA PRO A 444 -0.83 -14.00 29.53
C PRO A 444 -1.25 -14.98 28.44
N ASP A 445 -1.04 -14.59 27.19
CA ASP A 445 -1.21 -15.44 26.04
C ASP A 445 -0.10 -16.51 26.04
N PRO A 446 -0.42 -17.80 25.81
CA PRO A 446 0.56 -18.89 25.89
C PRO A 446 1.73 -18.73 24.93
N ASP A 447 1.54 -18.10 23.78
CA ASP A 447 2.61 -17.94 22.79
C ASP A 447 3.52 -16.77 23.11
N THR A 448 2.93 -15.64 23.49
CA THR A 448 3.69 -14.41 23.78
C THR A 448 4.14 -14.33 25.24
N ASN A 449 3.66 -15.20 26.12
CA ASN A 449 3.78 -15.16 27.59
C ASN A 449 3.56 -13.76 28.20
N MET A 450 2.77 -12.93 27.52
CA MET A 450 2.43 -11.56 27.90
C MET A 450 0.93 -11.36 27.73
N THR A 451 0.36 -10.45 28.51
CA THR A 451 -0.99 -9.94 28.26
C THR A 451 -0.99 -9.00 27.05
N GLY A 452 -2.14 -8.85 26.39
CA GLY A 452 -2.27 -7.92 25.26
C GLY A 452 -1.91 -6.48 25.63
N SER A 453 -2.20 -6.02 26.85
CA SER A 453 -1.79 -4.69 27.32
C SER A 453 -0.27 -4.55 27.48
N GLU A 454 0.42 -5.62 27.89
CA GLU A 454 1.88 -5.62 28.04
C GLU A 454 2.55 -5.62 26.66
N THR A 455 2.04 -6.40 25.70
CA THR A 455 2.55 -6.39 24.32
C THR A 455 2.30 -5.04 23.66
N ALA A 456 1.13 -4.44 23.87
CA ALA A 456 0.80 -3.10 23.41
C ALA A 456 1.79 -2.05 23.95
N LEU A 457 2.15 -2.10 25.24
CA LEU A 457 3.11 -1.16 25.83
C LEU A 457 4.49 -1.26 25.17
N ASN A 458 4.97 -2.48 24.90
CA ASN A 458 6.23 -2.70 24.19
C ASN A 458 6.19 -2.17 22.76
N LEU A 459 5.12 -2.46 22.02
CA LEU A 459 4.94 -1.96 20.64
C LEU A 459 4.87 -0.43 20.58
N VAL A 460 4.22 0.21 21.55
CA VAL A 460 4.15 1.69 21.64
C VAL A 460 5.54 2.28 21.88
N ARG A 461 6.37 1.70 22.75
CA ARG A 461 7.76 2.16 22.98
C ARG A 461 8.61 2.12 21.71
N GLN A 462 8.38 1.11 20.87
CA GLN A 462 9.03 0.96 19.56
C GLN A 462 8.53 1.97 18.50
N CYS A 463 7.57 2.83 18.82
CA CYS A 463 7.03 3.87 17.92
C CYS A 463 7.63 5.26 18.17
N TRP A 464 8.72 5.37 18.93
CA TRP A 464 9.35 6.67 19.20
C TRP A 464 9.85 7.34 17.92
N VAL A 465 9.46 8.60 17.72
CA VAL A 465 9.87 9.44 16.59
C VAL A 465 10.19 10.85 17.08
N SER A 466 11.07 11.54 16.34
CA SER A 466 11.50 12.91 16.65
C SER A 466 10.83 13.99 15.79
N ARG A 467 10.08 13.58 14.77
CA ARG A 467 9.23 14.41 13.89
C ARG A 467 7.78 14.39 14.34
N PRO A 468 6.94 15.37 13.94
CA PRO A 468 5.49 15.28 14.10
C PRO A 468 4.92 13.99 13.49
N PHE A 469 3.91 13.43 14.16
CA PHE A 469 3.18 12.27 13.67
C PHE A 469 2.41 12.63 12.39
N THR A 470 2.35 11.69 11.45
CA THR A 470 1.42 11.78 10.31
C THR A 470 -0.03 11.70 10.81
N PRO A 471 -1.03 12.17 10.05
CA PRO A 471 -2.44 12.04 10.45
C PRO A 471 -2.83 10.59 10.76
N ASP A 472 -2.31 9.63 10.00
CA ASP A 472 -2.56 8.20 10.23
C ASP A 472 -1.91 7.72 11.54
N GLU A 473 -0.66 8.09 11.81
CA GLU A 473 0.02 7.76 13.07
C GLU A 473 -0.72 8.36 14.28
N ALA A 474 -1.20 9.61 14.16
CA ALA A 474 -1.94 10.29 15.23
C ALA A 474 -3.30 9.64 15.52
N THR A 475 -4.03 9.23 14.48
CA THR A 475 -5.33 8.52 14.64
C THR A 475 -5.14 7.13 15.25
N MET A 476 -4.10 6.40 14.86
CA MET A 476 -3.76 5.11 15.47
C MET A 476 -3.33 5.28 16.93
N LEU A 477 -2.51 6.28 17.25
CA LEU A 477 -2.11 6.57 18.64
C LEU A 477 -3.32 6.91 19.51
N ALA A 478 -4.25 7.72 19.01
CA ALA A 478 -5.51 8.03 19.70
C ALA A 478 -6.35 6.77 19.96
N SER A 479 -6.36 5.83 19.00
CA SER A 479 -7.01 4.52 19.17
C SER A 479 -6.35 3.70 20.29
N VAL A 480 -5.01 3.73 20.44
CA VAL A 480 -4.35 3.05 21.58
C VAL A 480 -4.77 3.70 22.92
N VAL A 481 -4.80 5.03 22.99
CA VAL A 481 -5.17 5.78 24.20
C VAL A 481 -6.59 5.46 24.65
N GLN A 482 -7.53 5.24 23.72
CA GLN A 482 -8.91 4.84 24.03
C GLN A 482 -8.97 3.53 24.85
N PHE A 483 -8.04 2.60 24.63
CA PHE A 483 -7.99 1.30 25.33
C PHE A 483 -6.98 1.26 26.48
N ALA A 484 -6.41 2.41 26.86
CA ALA A 484 -5.38 2.50 27.91
C ALA A 484 -5.91 2.29 29.33
N TYR A 485 -7.23 2.29 29.56
CA TYR A 485 -7.83 2.15 30.89
C TYR A 485 -7.48 0.83 31.59
N LYS A 486 -7.08 -0.22 30.85
CA LYS A 486 -6.62 -1.50 31.43
C LYS A 486 -5.19 -1.41 31.98
N GLU A 487 -4.36 -0.53 31.42
CA GLU A 487 -2.94 -0.43 31.73
C GLU A 487 -2.48 1.04 31.80
N PRO A 488 -2.35 1.63 33.00
CA PRO A 488 -2.11 3.07 33.17
C PRO A 488 -0.77 3.52 32.58
N ALA A 489 0.24 2.63 32.49
CA ALA A 489 1.51 2.95 31.86
C ALA A 489 1.34 3.35 30.38
N LEU A 490 0.37 2.74 29.69
CA LEU A 490 0.15 2.97 28.26
C LEU A 490 -0.30 4.40 27.97
N ALA A 491 -1.22 4.94 28.78
CA ALA A 491 -1.66 6.34 28.66
C ALA A 491 -0.49 7.32 28.87
N VAL A 492 0.36 7.05 29.87
CA VAL A 492 1.52 7.90 30.18
C VAL A 492 2.55 7.87 29.05
N VAL A 493 2.89 6.69 28.53
CA VAL A 493 3.88 6.55 27.44
C VAL A 493 3.34 7.19 26.16
N CYS A 494 2.06 7.00 25.81
CA CYS A 494 1.47 7.64 24.64
C CYS A 494 1.55 9.18 24.74
N ALA A 495 1.26 9.76 25.91
CA ALA A 495 1.38 11.19 26.12
C ALA A 495 2.83 11.69 26.01
N GLN A 496 3.79 10.93 26.52
CA GLN A 496 5.21 11.24 26.38
C GLN A 496 5.68 11.18 24.91
N LEU A 497 5.18 10.23 24.12
CA LEU A 497 5.48 10.12 22.69
C LEU A 497 4.91 11.31 21.91
N THR A 498 3.67 11.70 22.18
CA THR A 498 3.06 12.90 21.59
C THR A 498 3.85 14.16 21.94
N ALA A 499 4.29 14.29 23.19
CA ALA A 499 5.12 15.42 23.60
C ALA A 499 6.50 15.39 22.90
N ALA A 500 7.12 14.21 22.75
CA ALA A 500 8.42 14.06 22.11
C ALA A 500 8.37 14.36 20.60
N SER A 501 7.29 13.97 19.90
CA SER A 501 7.09 14.25 18.48
C SER A 501 6.81 15.74 18.22
N GLN A 502 6.15 16.42 19.16
CA GLN A 502 5.84 17.84 19.07
C GLN A 502 7.00 18.75 19.50
N ALA A 503 7.90 18.29 20.38
CA ALA A 503 8.99 19.12 20.92
C ALA A 503 9.91 19.75 19.85
N ARG A 504 9.90 19.22 18.62
CA ARG A 504 10.69 19.70 17.48
C ARG A 504 9.83 20.03 16.25
N SER A 505 8.53 20.25 16.42
CA SER A 505 7.59 20.63 15.34
C SER A 505 8.09 21.80 14.50
N PHE A 506 8.73 22.78 15.16
CA PHE A 506 9.29 23.98 14.54
C PHE A 506 10.35 23.69 13.46
N LEU A 507 11.05 22.55 13.51
CA LEU A 507 12.03 22.15 12.49
C LEU A 507 11.37 21.64 11.20
N HIS A 508 10.09 21.27 11.25
CA HIS A 508 9.34 20.70 10.14
C HIS A 508 8.32 21.68 9.53
N GLY A 509 8.39 22.97 9.89
CA GLY A 509 7.47 23.99 9.37
C GLY A 509 6.02 23.85 9.85
N VAL A 510 5.76 23.00 10.85
CA VAL A 510 4.44 22.83 11.44
C VAL A 510 4.28 23.87 12.55
N THR A 511 3.43 24.88 12.32
CA THR A 511 3.03 25.84 13.36
C THR A 511 2.26 25.11 14.45
N ASP A 512 2.63 25.32 15.72
CA ASP A 512 2.04 24.67 16.90
C ASP A 512 0.50 24.66 16.85
N LEU A 513 -0.07 23.52 16.47
CA LEU A 513 -1.44 23.19 16.78
C LEU A 513 -1.48 22.99 18.30
N LYS A 514 -2.00 23.97 19.05
CA LYS A 514 -2.34 23.77 20.47
C LYS A 514 -3.27 22.56 20.53
N PRO A 515 -2.88 21.44 21.16
CA PRO A 515 -3.77 20.29 21.22
C PRO A 515 -4.92 20.63 22.17
N GLU A 516 -6.12 20.80 21.62
CA GLU A 516 -7.38 20.78 22.37
C GLU A 516 -7.65 19.35 22.84
N LEU A 517 -7.07 18.95 23.98
CA LEU A 517 -7.43 17.71 24.66
C LEU A 517 -7.43 17.91 26.18
N SER A 518 -8.52 18.45 26.72
CA SER A 518 -8.79 18.42 28.17
C SER A 518 -8.96 16.98 28.67
N SER A 519 -9.62 16.10 27.90
CA SER A 519 -9.89 14.71 28.25
C SER A 519 -8.64 13.82 28.33
N ALA A 520 -7.68 13.96 27.40
CA ALA A 520 -6.45 13.18 27.46
C ALA A 520 -5.54 13.60 28.63
N LYS A 521 -5.56 14.88 29.02
CA LYS A 521 -4.83 15.34 30.20
C LYS A 521 -5.39 14.74 31.49
N GLU A 522 -6.71 14.62 31.58
CA GLU A 522 -7.37 13.98 32.72
C GLU A 522 -7.05 12.48 32.80
N LEU A 523 -7.14 11.75 31.68
CA LEU A 523 -6.76 10.33 31.62
C LEU A 523 -5.30 10.10 32.03
N VAL A 524 -4.37 10.95 31.56
CA VAL A 524 -2.96 10.84 31.95
C VAL A 524 -2.80 11.13 33.44
N ALA A 525 -3.49 12.13 33.99
CA ALA A 525 -3.45 12.42 35.42
C ALA A 525 -3.97 11.25 36.26
N THR A 526 -5.12 10.65 35.91
CA THR A 526 -5.65 9.48 36.63
C THR A 526 -4.71 8.29 36.51
N SER A 527 -4.24 7.95 35.30
CA SER A 527 -3.28 6.86 35.09
C SER A 527 -1.96 7.06 35.84
N THR A 528 -1.42 8.28 35.90
CA THR A 528 -0.19 8.55 36.70
C THR A 528 -0.43 8.34 38.20
N THR A 529 -1.61 8.68 38.72
CA THR A 529 -1.94 8.45 40.13
C THR A 529 -2.10 6.96 40.45
N GLU A 530 -2.74 6.18 39.58
CA GLU A 530 -2.88 4.74 39.72
C GLU A 530 -1.53 4.02 39.67
N LEU A 531 -0.68 4.36 38.70
CA LEU A 531 0.65 3.76 38.57
C LEU A 531 1.53 4.11 39.78
N ARG A 532 1.42 5.33 40.31
CA ARG A 532 2.09 5.71 41.56
C ARG A 532 1.58 4.91 42.76
N ALA A 533 0.29 4.57 42.81
CA ALA A 533 -0.26 3.72 43.86
C ALA A 533 0.28 2.29 43.75
N TRP A 534 0.37 1.73 42.54
CA TRP A 534 0.96 0.41 42.29
C TRP A 534 2.43 0.35 42.70
N MET A 535 3.23 1.37 42.36
CA MET A 535 4.64 1.46 42.77
C MET A 535 4.86 1.53 44.29
N LYS A 536 3.85 2.00 45.05
CA LYS A 536 3.88 2.10 46.52
C LYS A 536 3.18 0.93 47.23
N SER A 537 2.53 0.04 46.48
CA SER A 537 1.79 -1.10 47.00
C SER A 537 2.72 -2.07 47.74
N PRO A 538 2.27 -2.69 48.85
CA PRO A 538 3.02 -3.75 49.54
C PRO A 538 2.98 -5.10 48.80
N VAL A 539 2.25 -5.18 47.68
CA VAL A 539 2.08 -6.41 46.89
C VAL A 539 2.95 -6.31 45.64
N PRO A 540 3.79 -7.30 45.33
CA PRO A 540 4.60 -7.30 44.12
C PRO A 540 3.72 -7.30 42.88
N TRP A 541 4.15 -6.57 41.87
CA TRP A 541 3.50 -6.49 40.57
C TRP A 541 4.58 -6.53 39.49
N ASN A 542 4.17 -6.85 38.25
CA ASN A 542 5.09 -7.03 37.15
C ASN A 542 5.62 -5.68 36.63
N SER A 543 6.51 -5.05 37.40
CA SER A 543 7.09 -3.74 37.07
C SER A 543 7.95 -3.76 35.80
N CYS A 544 8.46 -4.93 35.43
CA CYS A 544 9.24 -5.13 34.21
C CYS A 544 8.36 -4.95 32.95
N ARG A 545 7.15 -5.53 32.93
CA ARG A 545 6.25 -5.47 31.77
C ARG A 545 5.23 -4.34 31.81
N ARG A 546 4.77 -3.98 33.00
CA ARG A 546 3.68 -3.03 33.21
C ARG A 546 4.19 -1.68 33.73
N GLY A 547 5.46 -1.60 34.12
CA GLY A 547 6.05 -0.38 34.66
C GLY A 547 6.66 0.52 33.60
N LEU A 548 6.94 1.76 34.03
CA LEU A 548 7.68 2.75 33.25
C LEU A 548 9.19 2.49 33.36
N SER A 549 9.93 2.73 32.29
CA SER A 549 11.41 2.71 32.31
C SER A 549 11.96 3.83 33.20
N THR A 550 13.23 3.74 33.60
CA THR A 550 13.85 4.76 34.49
C THR A 550 13.79 6.18 33.91
N ILE A 551 13.91 6.30 32.58
CA ILE A 551 13.79 7.58 31.86
C ILE A 551 12.33 8.06 31.85
N GLU A 552 11.38 7.17 31.57
CA GLU A 552 9.95 7.47 31.58
C GLU A 552 9.46 7.87 32.98
N GLN A 553 9.97 7.21 34.03
CA GLN A 553 9.65 7.51 35.43
C GLN A 553 10.11 8.91 35.83
N ARG A 554 11.33 9.31 35.45
CA ARG A 554 11.84 10.65 35.75
C ARG A 554 11.00 11.74 35.09
N SER A 555 10.49 11.48 33.90
CA SER A 555 9.59 12.40 33.18
C SER A 555 8.18 12.42 33.80
N ALA A 556 7.64 11.27 34.17
CA ALA A 556 6.28 11.15 34.71
C ALA A 556 6.15 11.53 36.19
N PHE A 557 7.22 11.37 36.99
CA PHE A 557 7.18 11.52 38.43
C PHE A 557 8.25 12.48 38.97
N HIS A 558 7.80 13.57 39.59
CA HIS A 558 8.63 14.40 40.45
C HIS A 558 7.99 14.55 41.84
N PRO A 559 8.61 14.01 42.92
CA PRO A 559 9.77 13.10 42.97
C PRO A 559 9.44 11.64 42.54
N CYS A 560 10.45 10.89 42.08
CA CYS A 560 10.28 9.47 41.75
C CYS A 560 9.82 8.66 42.98
N PRO A 561 8.72 7.90 42.90
CA PRO A 561 8.30 7.03 43.99
C PRO A 561 9.37 5.95 44.20
N LYS A 562 9.90 5.86 45.41
CA LYS A 562 10.79 4.76 45.80
C LYS A 562 9.92 3.52 46.05
N PRO A 563 10.16 2.40 45.34
CA PRO A 563 9.47 1.16 45.67
C PRO A 563 9.84 0.74 47.10
N ARG A 564 8.89 0.15 47.82
CA ARG A 564 9.24 -0.68 48.99
C ARG A 564 9.82 -1.97 48.39
N LEU A 565 11.14 -2.02 48.22
CA LEU A 565 11.83 -3.22 47.75
C LEU A 565 11.44 -4.39 48.66
N HIS A 566 10.74 -5.37 48.07
CA HIS A 566 10.31 -6.60 48.75
C HIS A 566 11.35 -7.72 48.63
N ASP A 567 12.53 -7.44 48.07
CA ASP A 567 13.60 -8.40 48.00
C ASP A 567 14.30 -8.52 49.37
N PRO A 568 14.64 -9.74 49.81
CA PRO A 568 15.43 -9.91 51.01
C PRO A 568 16.74 -9.13 50.87
N PRO A 569 17.28 -8.57 51.97
CA PRO A 569 18.55 -7.85 51.92
C PRO A 569 19.62 -8.74 51.28
N LEU A 570 20.43 -8.12 50.40
CA LEU A 570 21.60 -8.72 49.76
C LEU A 570 22.40 -9.50 50.81
N GLY A 571 22.53 -10.82 50.62
CA GLY A 571 23.43 -11.68 51.42
C GLY A 571 22.76 -12.76 52.27
N THR A 572 21.46 -12.69 52.56
CA THR A 572 20.73 -13.80 53.20
C THR A 572 20.10 -14.70 52.13
N ASN A 573 20.72 -15.85 51.86
CA ASN A 573 20.33 -16.87 50.86
C ASN A 573 20.72 -16.57 49.39
N ALA A 574 21.82 -15.84 49.16
CA ALA A 574 22.33 -15.56 47.82
C ALA A 574 22.93 -16.81 47.17
N ILE A 575 22.67 -17.01 45.87
CA ILE A 575 23.21 -18.12 45.09
C ILE A 575 24.50 -17.66 44.40
N PHE A 576 25.59 -18.35 44.70
CA PHE A 576 26.94 -18.00 44.23
C PHE A 576 27.35 -18.73 42.94
N GLU A 577 26.89 -19.97 42.76
CA GLU A 577 27.25 -20.82 41.64
C GLU A 577 25.98 -21.35 40.95
N LEU A 578 25.96 -21.33 39.61
CA LEU A 578 24.93 -22.01 38.82
C LEU A 578 25.54 -23.32 38.27
N PRO A 579 24.71 -24.31 37.90
CA PRO A 579 25.19 -25.50 37.19
C PRO A 579 25.95 -25.10 35.91
N PRO A 580 27.00 -25.83 35.49
CA PRO A 580 27.73 -25.51 34.26
C PRO A 580 26.83 -25.63 33.02
N PRO A 581 27.10 -24.86 31.95
CA PRO A 581 26.33 -24.94 30.72
C PRO A 581 26.53 -26.32 30.04
N PRO A 582 25.49 -26.90 29.42
CA PRO A 582 25.56 -28.21 28.78
C PRO A 582 26.41 -28.22 27.49
N VAL A 583 26.67 -27.04 26.93
CA VAL A 583 27.45 -26.86 25.69
C VAL A 583 28.70 -26.04 26.02
N GLY A 584 29.86 -26.49 25.51
CA GLY A 584 31.13 -25.79 25.72
C GLY A 584 31.21 -24.45 24.99
N TRP A 585 31.99 -23.52 25.54
CA TRP A 585 32.16 -22.17 25.00
C TRP A 585 32.74 -22.13 23.57
N ASP A 586 33.53 -23.15 23.20
CA ASP A 586 34.18 -23.25 21.88
C ASP A 586 33.26 -23.88 20.81
N PHE A 587 32.00 -24.18 21.12
CA PHE A 587 31.09 -24.86 20.20
C PHE A 587 30.89 -24.10 18.88
N VAL A 588 30.62 -22.79 18.96
CA VAL A 588 30.39 -21.97 17.76
C VAL A 588 31.65 -21.90 16.85
N PRO A 589 32.85 -21.58 17.37
CA PRO A 589 34.08 -21.64 16.57
C PRO A 589 34.34 -23.02 15.94
N LYS A 590 34.11 -24.11 16.68
CA LYS A 590 34.29 -25.49 16.16
C LYS A 590 33.37 -25.76 14.97
N MET A 591 32.08 -25.42 15.09
CA MET A 591 31.12 -25.61 14.00
C MET A 591 31.42 -24.71 12.79
N GLU A 592 31.82 -23.45 13.01
CA GLU A 592 32.23 -22.56 11.93
C GLU A 592 33.47 -23.08 11.17
N GLN A 593 34.43 -23.71 11.88
CA GLN A 593 35.58 -24.36 11.26
C GLN A 593 35.18 -25.59 10.44
N LEU A 594 34.26 -26.43 10.93
CA LEU A 594 33.74 -27.55 10.15
C LEU A 594 33.06 -27.09 8.85
N LEU A 595 32.23 -26.04 8.93
CA LEU A 595 31.61 -25.45 7.74
C LEU A 595 32.64 -24.87 6.76
N LEU A 596 33.72 -24.27 7.25
CA LEU A 596 34.81 -23.79 6.39
C LEU A 596 35.56 -24.93 5.69
N GLN A 597 35.72 -26.09 6.34
CA GLN A 597 36.41 -27.26 5.77
C GLN A 597 35.68 -27.84 4.54
N LEU A 598 34.38 -27.55 4.38
CA LEU A 598 33.59 -27.89 3.19
C LEU A 598 34.03 -27.13 1.93
N VAL A 599 34.82 -26.06 2.08
CA VAL A 599 35.35 -25.26 0.97
C VAL A 599 36.80 -25.67 0.70
N THR A 600 37.05 -26.21 -0.48
CA THR A 600 38.39 -26.51 -0.98
C THR A 600 38.89 -25.39 -1.88
N LEU A 601 40.19 -25.10 -1.80
CA LEU A 601 40.83 -24.12 -2.69
C LEU A 601 41.45 -24.85 -3.86
N VAL A 602 40.91 -24.65 -5.06
CA VAL A 602 41.48 -25.19 -6.30
C VAL A 602 42.50 -24.18 -6.83
N PRO A 603 43.73 -24.62 -7.17
CA PRO A 603 44.72 -23.75 -7.79
C PRO A 603 44.21 -23.26 -9.14
N ALA A 604 44.43 -21.96 -9.43
CA ALA A 604 43.90 -21.32 -10.62
C ALA A 604 44.36 -22.04 -11.91
N THR A 605 43.41 -22.33 -12.80
CA THR A 605 43.67 -22.89 -14.12
C THR A 605 43.95 -21.77 -15.13
N ALA A 606 45.06 -21.89 -15.87
CA ALA A 606 45.53 -21.10 -17.02
C ALA A 606 45.25 -19.58 -17.05
N SER A 607 46.32 -18.77 -17.02
CA SER A 607 46.27 -17.30 -17.11
C SER A 607 45.61 -16.80 -18.41
N GLN A 608 44.46 -16.15 -18.32
CA GLN A 608 43.86 -15.46 -19.47
C GLN A 608 44.60 -14.15 -19.79
N PRO A 609 44.77 -13.76 -21.06
CA PRO A 609 45.39 -12.49 -21.41
C PRO A 609 44.61 -11.31 -20.82
N PHE A 610 45.33 -10.26 -20.43
CA PHE A 610 44.71 -9.03 -19.92
C PHE A 610 43.75 -8.43 -20.98
N PRO A 611 42.46 -8.20 -20.66
CA PRO A 611 41.43 -7.92 -21.66
C PRO A 611 41.53 -6.51 -22.28
N MET A 612 42.28 -5.59 -21.66
CA MET A 612 42.44 -4.22 -22.16
C MET A 612 43.73 -4.07 -22.99
N ARG A 613 43.63 -3.32 -24.10
CA ARG A 613 44.79 -2.97 -24.94
C ARG A 613 45.73 -2.06 -24.15
N MET A 614 47.01 -2.41 -24.12
CA MET A 614 48.05 -1.57 -23.50
C MET A 614 48.36 -0.38 -24.42
N GLY A 615 48.25 0.84 -23.91
CA GLY A 615 48.53 2.09 -24.61
C GLY A 615 47.48 3.16 -24.33
N GLY A 616 47.64 3.92 -23.25
CA GLY A 616 46.83 5.09 -22.97
C GLY A 616 47.24 6.27 -23.87
N ARG A 617 46.28 7.12 -24.27
CA ARG A 617 46.60 8.38 -24.96
C ARG A 617 47.30 9.39 -24.04
N ASN A 618 47.18 9.23 -22.72
CA ASN A 618 47.64 10.14 -21.67
C ASN A 618 48.32 9.37 -20.52
N ALA A 619 49.26 10.01 -19.80
CA ALA A 619 50.02 9.42 -18.69
C ALA A 619 49.17 8.85 -17.53
N ILE A 620 47.99 9.45 -17.27
CA ILE A 620 47.03 8.95 -16.27
C ILE A 620 46.46 7.59 -16.72
N GLY A 621 46.18 7.43 -18.01
CA GLY A 621 45.68 6.19 -18.58
C GLY A 621 46.67 5.04 -18.38
N ASP A 622 47.96 5.28 -18.61
CA ASP A 622 49.01 4.28 -18.41
C ASP A 622 49.17 3.88 -16.94
N HIS A 623 49.04 4.85 -16.01
CA HIS A 623 49.07 4.55 -14.57
C HIS A 623 47.90 3.67 -14.13
N VAL A 624 46.69 3.97 -14.60
CA VAL A 624 45.48 3.19 -14.33
C VAL A 624 45.58 1.79 -14.95
N LEU A 625 46.01 1.69 -16.21
CA LEU A 625 46.23 0.42 -16.92
C LEU A 625 47.25 -0.46 -16.19
N LYS A 626 48.34 0.12 -15.67
CA LYS A 626 49.34 -0.61 -14.86
C LYS A 626 48.73 -1.17 -13.58
N ARG A 627 47.92 -0.39 -12.86
CA ARG A 627 47.21 -0.84 -11.65
C ARG A 627 46.18 -1.94 -11.96
N LEU A 628 45.40 -1.77 -13.03
CA LEU A 628 44.41 -2.75 -13.46
C LEU A 628 45.06 -4.06 -13.92
N LYS A 629 46.21 -4.00 -14.62
CA LYS A 629 46.98 -5.18 -14.99
C LYS A 629 47.52 -5.91 -13.75
N ALA A 630 48.05 -5.17 -12.77
CA ALA A 630 48.48 -5.76 -11.50
C ALA A 630 47.31 -6.42 -10.76
N SER A 631 46.15 -5.78 -10.70
CA SER A 631 44.93 -6.33 -10.10
C SER A 631 44.42 -7.57 -10.85
N TRP A 632 44.52 -7.59 -12.19
CA TRP A 632 44.11 -8.72 -13.02
C TRP A 632 45.02 -9.94 -12.81
N VAL A 633 46.34 -9.73 -12.81
CA VAL A 633 47.32 -10.79 -12.50
C VAL A 633 47.09 -11.31 -11.09
N HIS A 634 46.82 -10.42 -10.14
CA HIS A 634 46.51 -10.82 -8.77
C HIS A 634 45.23 -11.67 -8.70
N HIS A 635 44.16 -11.26 -9.37
CA HIS A 635 42.90 -12.01 -9.44
C HIS A 635 43.08 -13.40 -10.09
N GLN A 636 43.89 -13.51 -11.14
CA GLN A 636 44.17 -14.80 -11.78
C GLN A 636 45.02 -15.74 -10.93
N ASN A 637 45.86 -15.19 -10.06
CA ASN A 637 46.69 -15.98 -9.16
C ASN A 637 45.94 -16.37 -7.87
N MET A 638 44.71 -15.87 -7.65
CA MET A 638 43.91 -16.25 -6.50
C MET A 638 43.34 -17.67 -6.69
N PRO A 639 43.51 -18.56 -5.70
CA PRO A 639 42.87 -19.87 -5.74
C PRO A 639 41.35 -19.69 -5.75
N THR A 640 40.67 -20.43 -6.61
CA THR A 640 39.20 -20.39 -6.70
C THR A 640 38.62 -21.36 -5.67
N PRO A 641 37.74 -20.90 -4.77
CA PRO A 641 37.06 -21.81 -3.87
C PRO A 641 36.09 -22.69 -4.65
N SER A 642 36.05 -23.98 -4.30
CA SER A 642 35.11 -24.98 -4.79
C SER A 642 34.56 -25.79 -3.62
N LEU A 643 33.43 -26.46 -3.83
CA LEU A 643 32.85 -27.34 -2.82
C LEU A 643 33.63 -28.67 -2.76
N LEU A 644 33.76 -29.23 -1.57
CA LEU A 644 34.39 -30.52 -1.34
C LEU A 644 33.61 -31.64 -2.06
N GLN A 645 34.23 -32.30 -3.02
CA GLN A 645 33.73 -33.53 -3.66
C GLN A 645 34.49 -34.71 -3.05
N SER A 646 33.91 -35.37 -2.05
CA SER A 646 34.55 -36.56 -1.44
C SER A 646 34.16 -37.84 -2.20
N ASN A 647 35.05 -38.84 -2.20
CA ASN A 647 34.85 -40.14 -2.87
C ASN A 647 33.87 -41.08 -2.13
N GLY A 648 32.85 -40.57 -1.42
CA GLY A 648 31.91 -41.41 -0.67
C GLY A 648 30.75 -40.71 0.03
N GLY A 649 30.67 -39.37 0.02
CA GLY A 649 29.55 -38.60 0.57
C GLY A 649 29.50 -37.19 -0.02
N THR A 650 28.30 -36.64 -0.14
CA THR A 650 28.12 -35.26 -0.62
C THR A 650 28.35 -34.27 0.53
N TRP A 651 28.87 -33.06 0.26
CA TRP A 651 28.99 -31.99 1.27
C TRP A 651 27.65 -31.64 1.95
N GLN A 652 26.53 -32.06 1.35
CA GLN A 652 25.18 -31.92 1.89
C GLN A 652 24.95 -32.85 3.09
N ASP A 653 25.53 -34.05 3.09
CA ASP A 653 25.39 -35.02 4.19
C ASP A 653 26.08 -34.48 5.47
N GLU A 654 27.27 -33.87 5.30
CA GLU A 654 27.98 -33.22 6.41
C GLU A 654 27.22 -31.97 6.91
N LEU A 655 26.60 -31.22 6.01
CA LEU A 655 25.77 -30.06 6.37
C LEU A 655 24.55 -30.47 7.22
N ASP A 656 23.89 -31.58 6.88
CA ASP A 656 22.75 -32.10 7.63
C ASP A 656 23.15 -32.59 9.04
N ILE A 657 24.36 -33.13 9.20
CA ILE A 657 24.93 -33.48 10.51
C ILE A 657 25.12 -32.21 11.35
N VAL A 658 25.77 -31.19 10.80
CA VAL A 658 25.97 -29.90 11.50
C VAL A 658 24.62 -29.26 11.85
N GLN A 659 23.62 -29.34 10.98
CA GLN A 659 22.27 -28.82 11.25
C GLN A 659 21.65 -29.49 12.49
N LYS A 660 21.71 -30.82 12.58
CA LYS A 660 21.17 -31.57 13.72
C LYS A 660 21.89 -31.23 15.03
N GLU A 661 23.22 -31.14 14.99
CA GLU A 661 24.03 -30.77 16.18
C GLU A 661 23.72 -29.36 16.67
N VAL A 662 23.65 -28.38 15.77
CA VAL A 662 23.34 -26.98 16.10
C VAL A 662 21.90 -26.85 16.62
N GLN A 663 20.95 -27.57 16.03
CA GLN A 663 19.57 -27.61 16.52
C GLN A 663 19.49 -28.20 17.93
N ALA A 664 20.14 -29.33 18.19
CA ALA A 664 20.19 -29.95 19.51
C ALA A 664 20.85 -29.03 20.55
N ALA A 665 21.99 -28.42 20.21
CA ALA A 665 22.68 -27.47 21.09
C ALA A 665 21.79 -26.25 21.43
N SER A 666 21.07 -25.70 20.44
CA SER A 666 20.16 -24.57 20.65
C SER A 666 19.02 -24.90 21.63
N ALA A 667 18.44 -26.10 21.52
CA ALA A 667 17.35 -26.55 22.39
C ALA A 667 17.83 -26.87 23.82
N LEU A 668 19.00 -27.49 23.96
CA LEU A 668 19.61 -27.77 25.27
C LEU A 668 19.94 -26.49 26.02
N LEU A 669 20.55 -25.51 25.33
CA LEU A 669 20.87 -24.22 25.92
C LEU A 669 19.62 -23.42 26.29
N GLU A 670 18.57 -23.42 25.46
CA GLU A 670 17.30 -22.76 25.80
C GLU A 670 16.68 -23.38 27.06
N THR A 671 16.63 -24.72 27.11
CA THR A 671 16.10 -25.46 28.26
C THR A 671 16.90 -25.15 29.52
N TYR A 672 18.24 -25.13 29.42
CA TYR A 672 19.12 -24.75 30.52
C TYR A 672 18.86 -23.32 30.99
N LEU A 673 18.78 -22.33 30.09
CA LEU A 673 18.56 -20.92 30.44
C LEU A 673 17.21 -20.68 31.13
N ARG A 674 16.14 -21.36 30.68
CA ARG A 674 14.83 -21.31 31.32
C ARG A 674 14.85 -22.01 32.67
N HIS A 675 15.37 -23.24 32.72
CA HIS A 675 15.38 -24.06 33.93
C HIS A 675 16.21 -23.41 35.04
N THR A 676 17.40 -22.91 34.72
CA THR A 676 18.27 -22.24 35.71
C THR A 676 17.58 -21.02 36.31
N LEU A 677 17.03 -20.11 35.50
CA LEU A 677 16.37 -18.91 36.02
C LEU A 677 15.12 -19.22 36.86
N VAL A 678 14.37 -20.26 36.50
CA VAL A 678 13.12 -20.63 37.17
C VAL A 678 13.36 -21.41 38.46
N ASN A 679 14.32 -22.35 38.46
CA ASN A 679 14.49 -23.35 39.52
C ASN A 679 15.66 -23.10 40.47
N THR A 680 16.63 -22.25 40.13
CA THR A 680 17.69 -21.85 41.06
C THR A 680 17.22 -20.70 41.95
N ILE A 681 16.34 -21.04 42.89
CA ILE A 681 15.72 -20.14 43.87
C ILE A 681 15.78 -20.84 45.23
N PRO A 682 15.95 -20.12 46.36
CA PRO A 682 15.91 -20.75 47.67
C PRO A 682 14.56 -21.48 47.89
N PRO A 683 14.57 -22.71 48.45
CA PRO A 683 13.38 -23.57 48.51
C PRO A 683 12.22 -22.93 49.30
N THR A 684 12.53 -22.06 50.26
CA THR A 684 11.55 -21.31 51.05
C THR A 684 10.68 -20.37 50.21
N PHE A 685 11.19 -19.87 49.07
CA PHE A 685 10.49 -18.89 48.22
C PHE A 685 9.97 -19.50 46.91
N ALA A 686 10.26 -20.78 46.63
CA ALA A 686 9.92 -21.43 45.37
C ALA A 686 8.41 -21.40 45.07
N SER A 687 7.57 -21.83 46.01
CA SER A 687 6.11 -21.85 45.84
C SER A 687 5.52 -20.45 45.68
N SER A 688 6.05 -19.46 46.42
CA SER A 688 5.62 -18.06 46.30
C SER A 688 5.96 -17.50 44.92
N MET A 689 7.18 -17.73 44.42
CA MET A 689 7.61 -17.27 43.10
C MET A 689 6.83 -17.94 41.97
N GLN A 690 6.51 -19.23 42.10
CA GLN A 690 5.65 -19.93 41.15
C GLN A 690 4.24 -19.32 41.10
N LEU A 691 3.64 -19.03 42.26
CA LEU A 691 2.32 -18.40 42.32
C LEU A 691 2.35 -16.97 41.74
N LEU A 692 3.39 -16.19 42.02
CA LEU A 692 3.57 -14.86 41.45
C LEU A 692 3.72 -14.88 39.92
N ARG A 693 4.43 -15.87 39.37
CA ARG A 693 4.51 -16.07 37.92
C ARG A 693 3.16 -16.48 37.33
N ALA A 694 2.45 -17.41 37.97
CA ALA A 694 1.13 -17.86 37.53
C ALA A 694 0.08 -16.74 37.51
N CYS A 695 0.16 -15.80 38.45
CA CYS A 695 -0.72 -14.62 38.51
C CYS A 695 -0.22 -13.41 37.70
N ASN A 696 0.80 -13.58 36.83
CA ASN A 696 1.45 -12.50 36.07
C ASN A 696 1.88 -11.28 36.93
N ARG A 697 2.36 -11.55 38.15
CA ARG A 697 2.95 -10.55 39.07
C ARG A 697 4.47 -10.57 39.07
N SER A 698 5.06 -11.68 38.62
CA SER A 698 6.48 -11.80 38.28
C SER A 698 6.58 -12.07 36.77
N PRO A 699 7.51 -11.41 36.05
CA PRO A 699 7.66 -11.64 34.62
C PRO A 699 8.15 -13.07 34.31
N SER A 700 7.67 -13.60 33.19
CA SER A 700 8.22 -14.76 32.48
C SER A 700 9.23 -14.29 31.44
N VAL A 701 10.24 -15.13 31.18
CA VAL A 701 11.34 -14.80 30.26
C VAL A 701 10.96 -15.05 28.82
N LEU A 702 11.32 -14.10 27.97
CA LEU A 702 11.15 -14.11 26.53
C LEU A 702 12.49 -13.98 25.81
N LEU A 703 12.49 -14.26 24.52
CA LEU A 703 13.64 -13.95 23.65
C LEU A 703 14.05 -12.48 23.77
N HIS A 704 13.06 -11.58 23.79
CA HIS A 704 13.26 -10.14 24.00
C HIS A 704 14.10 -9.84 25.26
N ASP A 705 13.86 -10.57 26.37
CA ASP A 705 14.63 -10.35 27.60
C ASP A 705 16.03 -10.89 27.50
N TRP A 706 16.22 -12.06 26.90
CA TRP A 706 17.56 -12.62 26.72
C TRP A 706 18.44 -11.70 25.86
N LEU A 707 17.85 -11.00 24.89
CA LEU A 707 18.55 -9.97 24.12
C LEU A 707 19.01 -8.80 25.01
N ILE A 708 18.15 -8.31 25.90
CA ILE A 708 18.51 -7.27 26.87
C ILE A 708 19.55 -7.79 27.87
N MET A 709 19.36 -8.98 28.44
CA MET A 709 20.25 -9.60 29.42
C MET A 709 21.66 -9.84 28.86
N ALA A 710 21.79 -10.11 27.56
CA ALA A 710 23.09 -10.28 26.91
C ALA A 710 23.94 -9.00 26.96
N VAL A 711 23.30 -7.82 27.01
CA VAL A 711 23.93 -6.50 27.10
C VAL A 711 24.00 -6.02 28.55
N ASP A 712 22.86 -5.99 29.25
CA ASP A 712 22.74 -5.48 30.62
C ASP A 712 22.50 -6.61 31.63
N GLY A 713 23.55 -6.94 32.41
CA GLY A 713 23.48 -7.97 33.44
C GLY A 713 22.62 -7.58 34.64
N THR A 714 22.37 -6.28 34.88
CA THR A 714 21.52 -5.82 35.99
C THR A 714 20.06 -6.16 35.76
N TYR A 715 19.64 -6.29 34.49
CA TYR A 715 18.28 -6.64 34.12
C TYR A 715 17.88 -8.04 34.62
N ILE A 716 18.84 -8.96 34.78
CA ILE A 716 18.63 -10.32 35.30
C ILE A 716 17.99 -10.31 36.70
N ALA A 717 18.32 -9.32 37.53
CA ALA A 717 17.79 -9.20 38.88
C ALA A 717 16.26 -9.05 38.94
N HIS A 718 15.63 -8.50 37.88
CA HIS A 718 14.16 -8.38 37.80
C HIS A 718 13.44 -9.73 37.69
N PHE A 719 14.15 -10.78 37.26
CA PHE A 719 13.61 -12.13 37.10
C PHE A 719 14.04 -13.06 38.23
N ASN A 720 15.26 -12.87 38.73
CA ASN A 720 15.79 -13.61 39.87
C ASN A 720 16.68 -12.70 40.75
N PRO A 721 16.13 -12.14 41.86
CA PRO A 721 16.87 -11.24 42.74
C PRO A 721 17.86 -11.96 43.67
N PHE A 722 17.85 -13.30 43.71
CA PHE A 722 18.69 -14.08 44.63
C PHE A 722 20.10 -14.36 44.11
N TRP A 723 20.38 -14.04 42.85
CA TRP A 723 21.66 -14.32 42.22
C TRP A 723 22.70 -13.26 42.58
N THR A 724 23.90 -13.72 42.91
CA THR A 724 25.06 -12.84 43.04
C THR A 724 25.48 -12.28 41.68
N PRO A 725 26.22 -11.13 41.65
CA PRO A 725 26.76 -10.59 40.40
C PRO A 725 27.60 -11.59 39.59
N ASN A 726 28.30 -12.51 40.28
CA ASN A 726 29.09 -13.56 39.62
C ASN A 726 28.19 -14.60 38.91
N ALA A 727 27.16 -15.09 39.61
CA ALA A 727 26.17 -15.99 39.02
C ALA A 727 25.44 -15.34 37.84
N ALA A 728 25.03 -14.07 37.98
CA ALA A 728 24.43 -13.30 36.91
C ALA A 728 25.37 -13.10 35.71
N GLY A 729 26.66 -12.88 35.95
CA GLY A 729 27.68 -12.79 34.90
C GLY A 729 27.85 -14.10 34.12
N MET A 730 27.84 -15.24 34.81
CA MET A 730 27.89 -16.56 34.15
C MET A 730 26.62 -16.83 33.33
N TYR A 731 25.44 -16.46 33.85
CA TYR A 731 24.19 -16.54 33.10
C TYR A 731 24.24 -15.68 31.85
N GLN A 732 24.66 -14.42 31.97
CA GLN A 732 24.82 -13.49 30.84
C GLN A 732 25.75 -14.06 29.76
N ARG A 733 26.90 -14.63 30.15
CA ARG A 733 27.82 -15.27 29.21
C ARG A 733 27.18 -16.45 28.50
N THR A 734 26.38 -17.24 29.22
CA THR A 734 25.64 -18.38 28.64
C THR A 734 24.54 -17.90 27.69
N THR A 735 23.85 -16.80 28.01
CA THR A 735 22.88 -16.14 27.11
C THR A 735 23.54 -15.70 25.81
N ARG A 736 24.73 -15.09 25.89
CA ARG A 736 25.53 -14.72 24.71
C ARG A 736 25.91 -15.92 23.84
N LEU A 737 26.32 -17.04 24.46
CA LEU A 737 26.61 -18.28 23.74
C LEU A 737 25.36 -18.79 23.01
N TRP A 738 24.21 -18.82 23.69
CA TRP A 738 22.95 -19.26 23.09
C TRP A 738 22.53 -18.39 21.91
N LEU A 739 22.59 -17.06 22.04
CA LEU A 739 22.31 -16.13 20.94
C LEU A 739 23.27 -16.34 19.75
N ALA A 740 24.56 -16.58 19.99
CA ALA A 740 25.51 -16.90 18.93
C ALA A 740 25.18 -18.22 18.22
N VAL A 741 24.70 -19.23 18.96
CA VAL A 741 24.20 -20.50 18.40
C VAL A 741 22.91 -20.28 17.58
N LEU A 742 22.02 -19.35 17.95
CA LEU A 742 20.84 -19.00 17.14
C LEU A 742 21.21 -18.37 15.80
N VAL A 743 22.22 -17.49 15.78
CA VAL A 743 22.73 -16.92 14.51
C VAL A 743 23.32 -18.03 13.64
N LEU A 744 24.10 -18.94 14.24
CA LEU A 744 24.65 -20.10 13.54
C LEU A 744 23.55 -21.03 13.00
N LYS A 745 22.51 -21.31 13.80
CA LYS A 745 21.33 -22.09 13.38
C LYS A 745 20.67 -21.48 12.14
N SER A 746 20.46 -20.17 12.16
CA SER A 746 19.85 -19.44 11.05
C SER A 746 20.71 -19.50 9.78
N ARG A 747 22.04 -19.40 9.93
CA ARG A 747 23.01 -19.58 8.83
C ARG A 747 22.96 -20.99 8.25
N VAL A 748 23.02 -22.02 9.08
CA VAL A 748 22.98 -23.42 8.61
C VAL A 748 21.66 -23.70 7.89
N ASN A 749 20.53 -23.19 8.39
CA ASN A 749 19.25 -23.31 7.69
C ASN A 749 19.26 -22.61 6.32
N ARG A 750 19.90 -21.44 6.18
CA ARG A 750 20.14 -20.79 4.87
C ARG A 750 20.97 -21.65 3.93
N LEU A 751 22.05 -22.26 4.43
CA LEU A 751 22.89 -23.17 3.65
C LEU A 751 22.11 -24.40 3.16
N CYS A 752 21.34 -25.05 4.05
CA CYS A 752 20.51 -26.20 3.69
C CYS A 752 19.49 -25.85 2.61
N HIS A 753 18.85 -24.68 2.71
CA HIS A 753 17.92 -24.21 1.69
C HIS A 753 18.61 -23.95 0.35
N LEU A 754 19.77 -23.28 0.34
CA LEU A 754 20.54 -23.06 -0.89
C LEU A 754 20.96 -24.38 -1.56
N ALA A 755 21.29 -25.39 -0.76
CA ALA A 755 21.61 -26.73 -1.24
C ALA A 755 20.37 -27.41 -1.87
N GLN A 756 19.22 -27.33 -1.22
CA GLN A 756 17.96 -27.92 -1.71
C GLN A 756 17.42 -27.19 -2.96
N SER A 757 17.56 -25.86 -3.02
CA SER A 757 17.08 -25.05 -4.14
C SER A 757 17.99 -25.11 -5.37
N LYS A 758 19.07 -25.92 -5.35
CA LYS A 758 20.11 -25.98 -6.40
C LYS A 758 20.60 -24.59 -6.82
N ALA A 759 20.81 -23.71 -5.83
CA ALA A 759 21.36 -22.38 -6.08
C ALA A 759 22.81 -22.49 -6.60
N SER A 760 23.36 -21.39 -7.15
CA SER A 760 24.73 -21.42 -7.68
C SER A 760 25.76 -21.72 -6.59
N ASP A 761 26.74 -22.56 -6.91
CA ASP A 761 27.82 -22.95 -5.99
C ASP A 761 28.55 -21.73 -5.40
N ALA A 762 28.65 -20.64 -6.16
CA ALA A 762 29.24 -19.38 -5.71
C ALA A 762 28.51 -18.76 -4.49
N LEU A 763 27.18 -18.89 -4.41
CA LEU A 763 26.40 -18.39 -3.28
C LEU A 763 26.60 -19.26 -2.03
N VAL A 764 26.63 -20.58 -2.23
CA VAL A 764 26.88 -21.55 -1.14
C VAL A 764 28.28 -21.32 -0.56
N ILE A 765 29.30 -21.22 -1.41
CA ILE A 765 30.68 -20.97 -1.01
C ILE A 765 30.80 -19.65 -0.25
N ARG A 766 30.16 -18.58 -0.73
CA ARG A 766 30.18 -17.27 -0.04
C ARG A 766 29.58 -17.37 1.36
N GLU A 767 28.46 -18.08 1.51
CA GLU A 767 27.83 -18.27 2.82
C GLU A 767 28.68 -19.18 3.73
N LEU A 768 29.35 -20.21 3.20
CA LEU A 768 30.29 -21.07 3.95
C LEU A 768 31.55 -20.33 4.42
N GLN A 769 32.03 -19.36 3.63
CA GLN A 769 33.19 -18.53 3.99
C GLN A 769 32.88 -17.44 5.03
N THR A 770 31.60 -17.22 5.35
CA THR A 770 31.19 -16.19 6.31
C THR A 770 31.40 -16.63 7.75
N THR A 771 32.60 -16.42 8.30
CA THR A 771 32.92 -16.71 9.71
C THR A 771 32.96 -15.48 10.59
N ARG A 772 32.72 -15.68 11.89
CA ARG A 772 32.75 -14.58 12.86
C ARG A 772 34.20 -14.24 13.21
N THR A 773 34.59 -12.98 12.96
CA THR A 773 35.95 -12.47 13.23
C THR A 773 36.05 -11.58 14.48
N TRP A 774 34.93 -11.32 15.16
CA TRP A 774 34.83 -10.46 16.33
C TRP A 774 34.36 -11.23 17.58
N SER A 775 34.68 -10.70 18.76
CA SER A 775 34.33 -11.31 20.05
C SER A 775 32.94 -10.87 20.52
N VAL A 776 32.09 -11.85 20.81
CA VAL A 776 30.75 -11.65 21.39
C VAL A 776 30.80 -10.95 22.75
N ASP A 777 31.83 -11.22 23.55
CA ASP A 777 31.97 -10.61 24.87
C ASP A 777 32.36 -9.13 24.80
N THR A 778 33.05 -8.72 23.72
CA THR A 778 33.46 -7.33 23.50
C THR A 778 32.36 -6.50 22.85
N TYR A 779 31.59 -7.09 21.91
CA TYR A 779 30.55 -6.38 21.14
C TYR A 779 29.18 -7.05 21.26
N PRO A 780 28.57 -7.12 22.47
CA PRO A 780 27.28 -7.80 22.66
C PRO A 780 26.12 -7.15 21.89
N HIS A 781 26.17 -5.83 21.66
CA HIS A 781 25.16 -5.09 20.88
C HIS A 781 25.09 -5.55 19.42
N TRP A 782 26.23 -5.94 18.82
CA TRP A 782 26.26 -6.46 17.46
C TRP A 782 25.59 -7.83 17.37
N LEU A 783 25.73 -8.65 18.42
CA LEU A 783 25.06 -9.96 18.48
C LEU A 783 23.53 -9.81 18.57
N VAL A 784 23.05 -8.87 19.38
CA VAL A 784 21.60 -8.57 19.45
C VAL A 784 21.08 -8.15 18.08
N PHE A 785 21.82 -7.27 17.40
CA PHE A 785 21.49 -6.84 16.04
C PHE A 785 21.48 -8.00 15.01
N GLU A 786 22.40 -8.97 15.11
CA GLU A 786 22.38 -10.18 14.26
C GLU A 786 21.11 -11.01 14.46
N VAL A 787 20.72 -11.23 15.73
CA VAL A 787 19.56 -12.07 16.07
C VAL A 787 18.24 -11.41 15.68
N GLU A 788 18.05 -10.13 15.99
CA GLU A 788 16.84 -9.40 15.59
C GLU A 788 16.75 -9.19 14.07
N GLY A 789 17.90 -8.99 13.44
CA GLY A 789 18.02 -8.83 11.99
C GLY A 789 17.90 -10.13 11.19
N SER A 790 17.87 -11.29 11.85
CA SER A 790 18.01 -12.62 11.24
C SER A 790 19.17 -12.68 10.23
N LEU A 791 20.26 -11.96 10.52
CA LEU A 791 21.41 -11.76 9.64
C LEU A 791 22.71 -12.20 10.31
N GLN A 792 23.75 -12.37 9.51
CA GLN A 792 25.11 -12.60 10.01
C GLN A 792 26.05 -11.55 9.42
N ILE A 793 26.80 -10.89 10.29
CA ILE A 793 27.78 -9.87 9.91
C ILE A 793 28.95 -10.56 9.21
N ARG A 794 29.32 -10.05 8.03
CA ARG A 794 30.41 -10.63 7.24
C ARG A 794 31.78 -10.20 7.75
N PRO A 795 32.83 -11.01 7.52
CA PRO A 795 34.21 -10.65 7.87
C PRO A 795 34.62 -9.29 7.29
N GLU A 796 34.29 -9.04 6.01
CA GLU A 796 34.61 -7.79 5.31
C GLU A 796 34.00 -6.56 6.02
N GLN A 797 32.75 -6.65 6.45
CA GLN A 797 32.02 -5.59 7.14
C GLN A 797 32.64 -5.31 8.51
N THR A 798 33.04 -6.37 9.22
CA THR A 798 33.71 -6.27 10.52
C THR A 798 35.06 -5.58 10.41
N THR A 799 35.88 -5.96 9.43
CA THR A 799 37.20 -5.35 9.21
C THR A 799 37.09 -3.84 8.99
N ILE A 800 36.10 -3.41 8.20
CA ILE A 800 35.87 -1.98 7.94
C ILE A 800 35.33 -1.28 9.20
N ALA A 801 34.36 -1.87 9.89
CA ALA A 801 33.80 -1.28 11.10
C ALA A 801 34.88 -1.09 12.18
N LEU A 802 35.72 -2.10 12.42
CA LEU A 802 36.83 -2.03 13.37
C LEU A 802 37.89 -1.01 12.94
N HIS A 803 38.20 -0.94 11.64
CA HIS A 803 39.11 0.09 11.12
C HIS A 803 38.56 1.50 11.38
N LEU A 804 37.27 1.73 11.15
CA LEU A 804 36.61 3.02 11.41
C LEU A 804 36.49 3.35 12.91
N LEU A 805 36.41 2.35 13.79
CA LEU A 805 36.36 2.55 15.24
C LEU A 805 37.74 2.80 15.86
N ASN A 806 38.79 2.20 15.30
CA ASN A 806 40.14 2.26 15.85
C ASN A 806 40.98 3.43 15.30
N GLU A 807 40.68 3.92 14.10
CA GLU A 807 41.45 5.02 13.48
C GLU A 807 40.95 6.42 13.89
N PRO A 808 41.84 7.41 13.99
CA PRO A 808 41.48 8.78 14.33
C PRO A 808 40.62 9.45 13.23
N SER A 809 39.88 10.48 13.62
CA SER A 809 38.90 11.21 12.80
C SER A 809 39.40 11.59 11.40
N GLY A 810 38.57 11.33 10.36
CA GLY A 810 38.82 11.77 8.98
C GLY A 810 39.09 10.64 7.97
N THR A 811 38.92 9.38 8.36
CA THR A 811 39.05 8.21 7.50
C THR A 811 38.00 8.17 6.38
N LEU A 812 38.45 7.90 5.16
CA LEU A 812 37.60 7.77 3.98
C LEU A 812 37.65 6.33 3.47
N CYS A 813 36.53 5.62 3.57
CA CYS A 813 36.42 4.25 3.07
C CYS A 813 35.51 4.19 1.83
N GLN A 814 36.05 3.67 0.73
CA GLN A 814 35.27 3.37 -0.47
C GLN A 814 34.84 1.90 -0.47
N LEU A 815 33.55 1.66 -0.65
CA LEU A 815 32.97 0.33 -0.69
C LEU A 815 32.13 0.14 -1.96
N ASN A 816 32.07 -1.08 -2.48
CA ASN A 816 31.17 -1.40 -3.58
C ASN A 816 29.70 -1.31 -3.13
N MET A 817 28.80 -1.08 -4.10
CA MET A 817 27.37 -1.11 -3.85
C MET A 817 26.95 -2.53 -3.43
N GLY A 818 25.99 -2.64 -2.52
CA GLY A 818 25.47 -3.93 -2.05
C GLY A 818 26.29 -4.63 -0.96
N LEU A 819 27.36 -4.02 -0.42
CA LEU A 819 28.13 -4.58 0.71
C LEU A 819 27.54 -4.25 2.10
N GLY A 820 26.35 -3.64 2.17
CA GLY A 820 25.67 -3.35 3.44
C GLY A 820 26.18 -2.11 4.18
N LYS A 821 26.62 -1.06 3.46
CA LYS A 821 27.12 0.19 4.06
C LYS A 821 26.12 0.81 5.06
N THR A 822 24.90 1.06 4.59
CA THR A 822 23.84 1.70 5.39
C THR A 822 23.11 0.70 6.28
N ARG A 823 22.97 -0.55 5.82
CA ARG A 823 22.15 -1.56 6.50
C ARG A 823 22.89 -2.41 7.55
N VAL A 824 24.23 -2.43 7.53
CA VAL A 824 25.03 -3.25 8.47
C VAL A 824 26.12 -2.43 9.14
N ILE A 825 27.04 -1.85 8.35
CA ILE A 825 28.21 -1.14 8.90
C ILE A 825 27.79 0.08 9.71
N LEU A 826 26.87 0.90 9.19
CA LEU A 826 26.37 2.09 9.89
C LEU A 826 25.69 1.74 11.23
N PRO A 827 24.73 0.79 11.30
CA PRO A 827 24.21 0.28 12.58
C PRO A 827 25.29 -0.18 13.55
N MET A 828 26.28 -0.94 13.10
CA MET A 828 27.37 -1.43 13.96
C MET A 828 28.13 -0.27 14.63
N LEU A 829 28.43 0.78 13.87
CA LEU A 829 29.10 1.98 14.39
C LEU A 829 28.22 2.72 15.39
N VAL A 830 26.95 2.96 15.03
CA VAL A 830 25.99 3.67 15.91
C VAL A 830 25.81 2.92 17.24
N LEU A 831 25.63 1.60 17.18
CA LEU A 831 25.49 0.75 18.36
C LEU A 831 26.70 0.86 19.29
N GLN A 832 27.90 0.89 18.73
CA GLN A 832 29.12 0.95 19.52
C GLN A 832 29.34 2.33 20.16
N TYR A 833 29.14 3.42 19.41
CA TYR A 833 29.26 4.78 19.96
C TYR A 833 28.21 5.04 21.05
N VAL A 834 26.97 4.59 20.85
CA VAL A 834 25.91 4.72 21.87
C VAL A 834 26.25 3.89 23.12
N ALA A 835 26.81 2.69 22.96
CA ALA A 835 27.26 1.88 24.09
C ALA A 835 28.38 2.54 24.91
N GLN A 836 29.20 3.39 24.28
CA GLN A 836 30.23 4.19 24.93
C GLN A 836 29.68 5.48 25.58
N GLY A 837 28.38 5.76 25.41
CA GLY A 837 27.72 6.98 25.92
C GLY A 837 27.85 8.19 25.01
N GLU A 838 28.31 8.01 23.77
CA GLU A 838 28.44 9.08 22.78
C GLU A 838 27.16 9.26 21.96
N ILE A 839 27.02 10.44 21.31
CA ILE A 839 25.88 10.77 20.44
C ILE A 839 26.39 10.86 19.00
N PRO A 840 26.33 9.76 18.22
CA PRO A 840 26.84 9.76 16.85
C PRO A 840 25.95 10.59 15.93
N ARG A 841 26.56 11.45 15.10
CA ARG A 841 25.87 12.22 14.06
C ARG A 841 26.11 11.58 12.69
N VAL A 842 25.03 11.22 12.01
CA VAL A 842 25.08 10.60 10.67
C VAL A 842 24.57 11.58 9.63
N HIS A 843 25.36 11.80 8.57
CA HIS A 843 24.98 12.64 7.44
C HIS A 843 24.65 11.76 6.23
N LEU A 844 23.43 11.90 5.71
CA LEU A 844 22.93 11.16 4.55
C LEU A 844 22.46 12.13 3.47
N LEU A 845 22.54 11.70 2.21
CA LEU A 845 21.95 12.44 1.10
C LEU A 845 20.41 12.40 1.20
N SER A 846 19.74 13.49 0.84
CA SER A 846 18.27 13.61 0.91
C SER A 846 17.54 12.52 0.11
N SER A 847 18.14 12.04 -0.98
CA SER A 847 17.60 10.96 -1.81
C SER A 847 17.53 9.60 -1.11
N ILE A 848 18.36 9.35 -0.09
CA ILE A 848 18.46 8.06 0.62
C ILE A 848 17.95 8.19 2.07
N LEU A 849 17.74 9.42 2.55
CA LEU A 849 17.42 9.71 3.95
C LEU A 849 16.19 8.96 4.44
N HIS A 850 15.08 8.99 3.70
CA HIS A 850 13.82 8.36 4.13
C HIS A 850 13.96 6.83 4.23
N GLU A 851 14.50 6.17 3.20
CA GLU A 851 14.72 4.71 3.23
C GLU A 851 15.68 4.30 4.37
N ALA A 852 16.74 5.08 4.59
CA ALA A 852 17.69 4.82 5.67
C ALA A 852 17.05 5.06 7.04
N LEU A 853 16.24 6.11 7.22
CA LEU A 853 15.54 6.37 8.47
C LEU A 853 14.52 5.30 8.79
N ASP A 854 13.73 4.83 7.81
CA ASP A 854 12.76 3.75 8.02
C ASP A 854 13.46 2.45 8.44
N PHE A 855 14.59 2.12 7.78
CA PHE A 855 15.42 0.98 8.16
C PHE A 855 16.02 1.13 9.56
N LEU A 856 16.66 2.27 9.86
CA LEU A 856 17.26 2.52 11.17
C LEU A 856 16.19 2.59 12.26
N HIS A 857 14.99 3.09 11.95
CA HIS A 857 13.86 3.05 12.87
C HIS A 857 13.52 1.60 13.22
N LEU A 858 13.31 0.75 12.22
CA LEU A 858 12.95 -0.64 12.41
C LEU A 858 14.00 -1.45 13.21
N TYR A 859 15.29 -1.25 12.94
CA TYR A 859 16.36 -2.07 13.52
C TYR A 859 17.11 -1.43 14.71
N LEU A 860 16.98 -0.12 14.95
CA LEU A 860 17.62 0.57 16.08
C LEU A 860 16.60 1.15 17.07
N THR A 861 15.51 1.77 16.61
CA THR A 861 14.52 2.37 17.53
C THR A 861 13.47 1.36 17.99
N ALA A 862 13.01 0.52 17.06
CA ALA A 862 12.00 -0.50 17.29
C ALA A 862 12.61 -1.84 17.73
N SER A 863 13.94 -1.91 17.82
CA SER A 863 14.65 -3.04 18.41
C SER A 863 14.54 -3.04 19.94
N THR A 864 14.93 -4.17 20.53
CA THR A 864 15.11 -4.35 21.98
C THR A 864 16.01 -3.30 22.62
N LEU A 865 17.00 -2.80 21.89
CA LEU A 865 17.96 -1.80 22.38
C LEU A 865 17.36 -0.38 22.47
N GLY A 866 16.31 -0.08 21.71
CA GLY A 866 15.53 1.15 21.86
C GLY A 866 16.32 2.45 21.65
N ILE A 867 17.21 2.49 20.66
CA ILE A 867 18.04 3.67 20.36
C ILE A 867 17.17 4.77 19.74
N ARG A 868 17.11 5.93 20.38
CA ARG A 868 16.30 7.08 19.92
C ARG A 868 17.01 7.84 18.79
N LEU A 869 16.40 7.89 17.61
CA LEU A 869 16.92 8.59 16.42
C LEU A 869 16.33 10.00 16.25
N VAL A 870 17.16 11.03 16.39
CA VAL A 870 16.74 12.41 16.18
C VAL A 870 16.98 12.82 14.73
N GLU A 871 15.91 13.06 14.00
CA GLU A 871 15.95 13.64 12.66
C GLU A 871 16.18 15.15 12.76
N GLN A 872 17.13 15.65 11.96
CA GLN A 872 17.40 17.07 11.81
C GLN A 872 17.39 17.40 10.32
N PRO A 873 16.30 17.94 9.77
CA PRO A 873 16.26 18.32 8.36
C PRO A 873 17.29 19.43 8.11
N PHE A 874 18.27 19.14 7.26
CA PHE A 874 19.26 20.11 6.82
C PHE A 874 18.89 20.57 5.41
N HIS A 875 18.09 21.63 5.33
CA HIS A 875 17.91 22.38 4.09
C HIS A 875 19.01 23.43 4.02
N ARG A 876 19.87 23.35 2.98
CA ARG A 876 20.82 24.42 2.68
C ARG A 876 20.12 25.64 2.12
#